data_AF-A0A3B8NDK7-F1
#
_entry.id   AF-A0A3B8NDK7-F1
#
_cell.length_a   1.000
_cell.length_b   1.000
_cell.length_c   1.000
_cell.angle_alpha   90.00
_cell.angle_beta   90.00
_cell.angle_gamma   90.00
#
_symmetry.space_group_name_H-M   'P 1'
#
loop_
_entity.id
_entity.type
_entity.pdbx_description
1 polymer ?
#
loop_
_entity_poly.entity_id
_entity_poly.type
_entity_poly.pdbx_seq_one_letter_code
_entity_poly.pdbx_strand_id
1 'polypeptide(L)'
;KQHDHSLHSVTVGPDGKWYWNHGNCGAQFTDKSGKTFRVGSAYQMRQIAGKESDDGHVWIGGAAYRMNPDGTNVEAIGHNFRNSYEQTITSFGDVFQNDNDDPPASRTSFLLEYGNAGFCSADGKRSWQSDRRPGQSTPIAEWRQEDPGTMPSGDVYGGGSPTGICFYEGGALGEAYAGGLLLSCEPARNVVFGYLPVQDGAGFKLERFNFLTTNAAEEFAGTDFKGGRTNNEAKTLFRPSDVAVGTDGAIYVADWYDPRVGGHADHDNTLSGAIYRVAPKGFKPTTPKIDLNSTEGQILAIKSNALNVRNLGFTALKKQKGKAINAVKELLKDPNPYVAARATFLLPHLGDAGIAATKEILNGDNARLRLAAVRSLRRSENDILPLAKQISQDSDPAVRRELATSLRNVSFDKAGDHIVELAKGYDGKDRTYLDALGIAATGKETESYNAIGRVIGSNEPGEWSKEFADIVWRLHPEKSALMLAGRAMASGVPEDQKKAAVVALAFIKSKRGADSMLAVAERATGRAKAEALWWLLHNRNHRWKEHDIVGSLKSRSIYNPSNVKLLPAVLPPPVKRDYAPMDKILAMKGDPARGKTLAARCYMCHHIDGTGVEYGPTLTDYGKTQTAEVIIQSIINPSADIASGYDSYQIETKDGIKIQGRLLSAGDPLVIQSMGGITQTIPKGRVKSQGKMADSLMMSAAQQDLSEQDIADITAYLKSL
;
A
#
# COMPACT_ATOMS: atom_id res chain seq x y z
N LYS A 1 22.52 -4.33 9.36
CA LYS A 1 22.25 -5.74 9.72
C LYS A 1 21.50 -6.36 8.56
N GLN A 2 21.82 -7.59 8.16
CA GLN A 2 21.00 -8.31 7.20
C GLN A 2 19.64 -8.58 7.85
N HIS A 3 18.57 -8.20 7.16
CA HIS A 3 17.17 -8.36 7.57
C HIS A 3 16.37 -8.58 6.28
N ASP A 4 15.33 -9.40 6.35
CA ASP A 4 14.39 -9.65 5.24
C ASP A 4 13.58 -8.42 4.81
N HIS A 5 13.73 -7.28 5.49
CA HIS A 5 13.13 -5.98 5.12
C HIS A 5 14.21 -4.95 4.70
N SER A 6 15.44 -5.41 4.44
CA SER A 6 16.57 -4.54 4.06
C SER A 6 16.61 -4.28 2.55
N LEU A 7 17.80 -4.19 1.94
CA LEU A 7 17.96 -3.94 0.51
C LEU A 7 17.55 -5.20 -0.27
N HIS A 8 16.73 -5.03 -1.31
CA HIS A 8 16.16 -6.16 -2.06
C HIS A 8 16.66 -6.23 -3.50
N SER A 9 15.89 -5.69 -4.45
CA SER A 9 16.14 -5.85 -5.87
C SER A 9 16.88 -4.68 -6.48
N VAL A 10 17.63 -4.96 -7.55
CA VAL A 10 18.13 -3.96 -8.50
C VAL A 10 17.72 -4.40 -9.90
N THR A 11 17.03 -3.54 -10.62
CA THR A 11 16.61 -3.76 -12.01
C THR A 11 16.94 -2.54 -12.87
N VAL A 12 16.64 -2.58 -14.17
CA VAL A 12 16.91 -1.46 -15.09
C VAL A 12 15.61 -0.94 -15.74
N GLY A 13 15.49 0.37 -15.84
CA GLY A 13 14.37 1.02 -16.52
C GLY A 13 14.58 1.16 -18.02
N PRO A 14 13.53 1.52 -18.78
CA PRO A 14 13.65 1.82 -20.21
C PRO A 14 14.49 3.07 -20.51
N ASP A 15 14.75 3.91 -19.50
CA ASP A 15 15.63 5.08 -19.54
C ASP A 15 17.12 4.76 -19.33
N GLY A 16 17.45 3.48 -19.12
CA GLY A 16 18.81 3.03 -18.84
C GLY A 16 19.32 3.38 -17.44
N LYS A 17 18.43 3.81 -16.53
CA LYS A 17 18.73 3.99 -15.11
C LYS A 17 18.58 2.68 -14.34
N TRP A 18 19.26 2.56 -13.22
CA TRP A 18 19.08 1.47 -12.26
C TRP A 18 17.98 1.81 -11.27
N TYR A 19 17.10 0.87 -11.01
CA TYR A 19 15.98 0.97 -10.08
C TYR A 19 16.21 0.00 -8.94
N TRP A 20 15.94 0.42 -7.72
CA TRP A 20 16.16 -0.41 -6.54
C TRP A 20 15.29 0.03 -5.36
N ASN A 21 15.14 -0.84 -4.38
CA ASN A 21 14.25 -0.60 -3.24
C ASN A 21 14.71 -1.31 -1.96
N HIS A 22 14.14 -0.87 -0.84
CA HIS A 22 14.30 -1.53 0.44
C HIS A 22 12.98 -1.50 1.23
N GLY A 23 12.82 -2.43 2.18
CA GLY A 23 11.67 -2.49 3.07
C GLY A 23 11.66 -1.42 4.18
N ASN A 24 10.69 -1.51 5.08
CA ASN A 24 10.41 -0.53 6.15
C ASN A 24 11.44 -0.49 7.28
N CYS A 25 12.49 -1.33 7.24
CA CYS A 25 13.69 -1.17 8.08
C CYS A 25 14.30 0.22 7.93
N GLY A 26 14.12 0.83 6.76
CA GLY A 26 14.68 2.14 6.45
C GLY A 26 16.15 2.08 6.04
N ALA A 27 16.68 3.22 5.65
CA ALA A 27 18.06 3.37 5.23
C ALA A 27 18.60 4.77 5.53
N GLN A 28 19.92 4.88 5.67
CA GLN A 28 20.63 6.15 5.61
C GLN A 28 21.88 5.95 4.74
N PHE A 29 21.95 6.64 3.61
CA PHE A 29 23.02 6.46 2.63
C PHE A 29 23.28 7.76 1.86
N THR A 30 24.46 7.87 1.26
CA THR A 30 24.87 9.00 0.43
C THR A 30 25.18 8.48 -0.97
N ASP A 31 24.59 9.08 -1.99
CA ASP A 31 24.87 8.72 -3.38
C ASP A 31 26.25 9.26 -3.83
N LYS A 32 26.72 8.87 -5.03
CA LYS A 32 27.99 9.36 -5.54
C LYS A 32 27.97 10.82 -5.98
N SER A 33 26.79 11.46 -6.04
CA SER A 33 26.65 12.90 -6.23
C SER A 33 26.77 13.68 -4.90
N GLY A 34 26.89 12.99 -3.76
CA GLY A 34 27.01 13.60 -2.43
C GLY A 34 25.69 13.87 -1.73
N LYS A 35 24.55 13.40 -2.25
CA LYS A 35 23.23 13.59 -1.65
C LYS A 35 22.93 12.50 -0.62
N THR A 36 22.67 12.89 0.62
CA THR A 36 22.32 11.98 1.72
C THR A 36 20.82 11.80 1.85
N PHE A 37 20.37 10.55 1.83
CA PHE A 37 18.99 10.14 2.11
C PHE A 37 18.88 9.65 3.55
N ARG A 38 17.84 10.12 4.25
CA ARG A 38 17.51 9.78 5.65
C ARG A 38 16.09 9.23 5.66
N VAL A 39 15.96 7.91 5.76
CA VAL A 39 14.73 7.19 5.43
C VAL A 39 14.32 6.32 6.61
N GLY A 40 13.80 6.94 7.66
CA GLY A 40 13.37 6.25 8.89
C GLY A 40 11.89 5.90 8.90
N SER A 41 11.46 5.03 9.81
CA SER A 41 10.05 4.70 10.01
C SER A 41 9.72 4.42 11.50
N ALA A 42 8.44 4.16 11.78
CA ALA A 42 8.00 3.75 13.10
C ALA A 42 8.47 2.32 13.43
N TYR A 43 8.81 1.54 12.39
CA TYR A 43 9.32 0.19 12.50
C TYR A 43 10.79 0.19 12.96
N GLN A 44 11.68 0.83 12.21
CA GLN A 44 13.11 0.94 12.54
C GLN A 44 13.69 2.30 12.14
N MET A 45 14.91 2.57 12.62
CA MET A 45 15.61 3.87 12.42
C MET A 45 14.80 5.08 12.91
N ARG A 46 14.07 4.93 14.01
CA ARG A 46 13.18 5.96 14.60
C ARG A 46 13.88 7.29 14.86
N GLN A 47 15.19 7.28 15.12
CA GLN A 47 16.00 8.48 15.36
C GLN A 47 16.18 9.39 14.14
N ILE A 48 15.89 8.89 12.94
CA ILE A 48 15.87 9.68 11.69
C ILE A 48 14.49 9.75 11.03
N ALA A 49 13.46 9.11 11.60
CA ALA A 49 12.10 9.21 11.10
C ALA A 49 11.60 10.67 11.13
N GLY A 50 11.08 11.14 9.99
CA GLY A 50 10.60 12.51 9.83
C GLY A 50 11.69 13.56 9.65
N LYS A 51 12.97 13.16 9.49
CA LYS A 51 14.03 14.08 9.11
C LYS A 51 14.09 14.24 7.59
N GLU A 52 14.37 15.45 7.14
CA GLU A 52 14.58 15.73 5.72
C GLU A 52 15.89 15.10 5.23
N SER A 53 15.82 14.57 4.01
CA SER A 53 16.98 14.21 3.20
C SER A 53 17.56 15.46 2.53
N ASP A 54 18.75 15.36 1.93
CA ASP A 54 19.43 16.51 1.32
C ASP A 54 18.69 17.04 0.06
N ASP A 55 17.68 16.33 -0.43
CA ASP A 55 16.75 16.81 -1.47
C ASP A 55 15.60 17.67 -0.91
N GLY A 56 15.59 17.95 0.40
CA GLY A 56 14.57 18.75 1.08
C GLY A 56 13.29 17.99 1.42
N HIS A 57 13.25 16.67 1.21
CA HIS A 57 12.05 15.86 1.42
C HIS A 57 12.19 14.86 2.56
N VAL A 58 11.08 14.61 3.25
CA VAL A 58 10.96 13.52 4.22
C VAL A 58 10.59 12.24 3.48
N TRP A 59 11.44 11.24 3.57
CA TRP A 59 11.20 9.90 3.04
C TRP A 59 10.99 8.91 4.18
N ILE A 60 10.06 7.99 4.01
CA ILE A 60 9.68 7.00 5.04
C ILE A 60 10.20 5.63 4.62
N GLY A 61 10.64 4.83 5.58
CA GLY A 61 11.08 3.44 5.34
C GLY A 61 10.09 2.66 4.47
N GLY A 62 10.63 1.73 3.66
CA GLY A 62 9.89 1.11 2.58
C GLY A 62 9.91 2.04 1.39
N ALA A 63 11.01 2.10 0.66
CA ALA A 63 11.22 3.13 -0.36
C ALA A 63 11.85 2.58 -1.64
N ALA A 64 11.54 3.26 -2.75
CA ALA A 64 11.92 2.96 -4.11
C ALA A 64 12.77 4.09 -4.67
N TYR A 65 13.79 3.76 -5.46
CA TYR A 65 14.72 4.71 -6.03
C TYR A 65 15.03 4.38 -7.48
N ARG A 66 15.46 5.41 -8.21
CA ARG A 66 16.20 5.26 -9.47
C ARG A 66 17.51 6.03 -9.41
N MET A 67 18.52 5.61 -10.17
CA MET A 67 19.83 6.27 -10.23
C MET A 67 20.55 6.01 -11.55
N ASN A 68 21.58 6.80 -11.84
CA ASN A 68 22.47 6.50 -12.96
C ASN A 68 23.28 5.21 -12.69
N PRO A 69 23.67 4.45 -13.73
CA PRO A 69 24.46 3.22 -13.56
C PRO A 69 25.82 3.38 -12.88
N ASP A 70 26.33 4.62 -12.77
CA ASP A 70 27.56 4.92 -12.04
C ASP A 70 27.33 5.15 -10.54
N GLY A 71 26.08 5.16 -10.07
CA GLY A 71 25.67 5.43 -8.68
C GLY A 71 25.45 6.90 -8.35
N THR A 72 25.41 7.78 -9.36
CA THR A 72 25.08 9.21 -9.20
C THR A 72 23.58 9.47 -9.36
N ASN A 73 23.15 10.64 -8.89
CA ASN A 73 21.81 11.20 -9.11
C ASN A 73 20.69 10.25 -8.68
N VAL A 74 20.77 9.78 -7.43
CA VAL A 74 19.66 9.03 -6.84
C VAL A 74 18.43 9.94 -6.72
N GLU A 75 17.29 9.40 -7.12
CA GLU A 75 15.97 10.01 -7.02
C GLU A 75 15.04 8.99 -6.34
N ALA A 76 14.40 9.38 -5.24
CA ALA A 76 13.32 8.57 -4.67
C ALA A 76 12.09 8.65 -5.60
N ILE A 77 11.48 7.52 -5.91
CA ILE A 77 10.31 7.43 -6.79
C ILE A 77 9.04 7.00 -6.06
N GLY A 78 9.14 6.61 -4.79
CA GLY A 78 8.01 6.18 -3.97
C GLY A 78 8.47 5.73 -2.59
N HIS A 79 7.57 5.76 -1.60
CA HIS A 79 7.93 5.43 -0.22
C HIS A 79 6.76 4.98 0.64
N ASN A 80 7.06 4.62 1.89
CA ASN A 80 6.11 4.18 2.91
C ASN A 80 5.44 2.82 2.60
N PHE A 81 6.18 1.91 1.96
CA PHE A 81 5.84 0.49 1.83
C PHE A 81 6.06 -0.24 3.17
N ARG A 82 5.55 -1.46 3.30
CA ARG A 82 6.00 -2.34 4.39
C ARG A 82 7.24 -3.10 3.98
N ASN A 83 7.10 -4.01 3.03
CA ASN A 83 8.20 -4.87 2.59
C ASN A 83 8.01 -5.28 1.14
N SER A 84 7.97 -4.30 0.24
CA SER A 84 8.09 -4.57 -1.19
C SER A 84 9.48 -5.14 -1.48
N TYR A 85 9.54 -6.38 -1.97
CA TYR A 85 10.79 -7.05 -2.36
C TYR A 85 11.27 -6.50 -3.71
N GLU A 86 10.41 -6.53 -4.71
CA GLU A 86 10.79 -6.19 -6.07
C GLU A 86 9.85 -5.17 -6.72
N GLN A 87 10.39 -4.54 -7.76
CA GLN A 87 9.63 -3.65 -8.64
C GLN A 87 9.85 -4.07 -10.08
N THR A 88 8.80 -3.98 -10.87
CA THR A 88 8.90 -4.16 -12.32
C THR A 88 8.54 -2.87 -13.03
N ILE A 89 9.28 -2.56 -14.10
CA ILE A 89 9.13 -1.33 -14.87
C ILE A 89 8.80 -1.71 -16.31
N THR A 90 7.68 -1.21 -16.81
CA THR A 90 7.29 -1.40 -18.21
C THR A 90 8.15 -0.55 -19.15
N SER A 91 8.15 -0.85 -20.44
CA SER A 91 8.80 -0.04 -21.48
C SER A 91 8.22 1.36 -21.60
N PHE A 92 7.00 1.58 -21.09
CA PHE A 92 6.40 2.91 -20.98
C PHE A 92 6.87 3.66 -19.73
N GLY A 93 7.60 3.00 -18.82
CA GLY A 93 8.13 3.57 -17.58
C GLY A 93 7.13 3.53 -16.42
N ASP A 94 6.08 2.72 -16.51
CA ASP A 94 5.15 2.46 -15.40
C ASP A 94 5.81 1.50 -14.41
N VAL A 95 5.66 1.77 -13.12
CA VAL A 95 6.26 0.96 -12.06
C VAL A 95 5.15 0.23 -11.31
N PHE A 96 5.28 -1.09 -11.20
CA PHE A 96 4.41 -1.93 -10.40
C PHE A 96 5.21 -2.61 -9.30
N GLN A 97 4.56 -2.82 -8.17
CA GLN A 97 5.17 -3.43 -6.99
C GLN A 97 4.15 -4.27 -6.24
N ASN A 98 4.63 -5.30 -5.56
CA ASN A 98 3.88 -6.05 -4.58
C ASN A 98 4.47 -5.76 -3.19
N ASP A 99 3.61 -5.67 -2.19
CA ASP A 99 3.99 -5.23 -0.85
C ASP A 99 3.56 -6.30 0.15
N ASN A 100 4.56 -6.94 0.77
CA ASN A 100 4.35 -7.99 1.74
C ASN A 100 3.93 -7.41 3.08
N ASP A 101 2.91 -8.02 3.68
CA ASP A 101 2.67 -7.94 5.11
C ASP A 101 2.66 -9.33 5.77
N ASP A 102 3.00 -9.40 7.07
CA ASP A 102 2.58 -10.50 7.96
C ASP A 102 1.02 -10.50 7.98
N PRO A 103 0.20 -11.19 8.80
CA PRO A 103 -1.26 -10.93 8.74
C PRO A 103 -1.55 -9.47 9.12
N PRO A 104 -1.62 -8.56 8.13
CA PRO A 104 -2.80 -7.96 7.54
C PRO A 104 -2.64 -7.77 5.98
N ALA A 105 -2.85 -6.60 5.39
CA ALA A 105 -3.44 -6.45 4.05
C ALA A 105 -2.45 -6.39 2.85
N SER A 106 -1.76 -7.50 2.52
CA SER A 106 -0.85 -7.58 1.35
C SER A 106 -1.52 -7.12 0.04
N ARG A 107 -0.71 -6.54 -0.86
CA ARG A 107 -1.21 -5.88 -2.07
C ARG A 107 -0.30 -6.00 -3.30
N THR A 108 -0.89 -5.77 -4.46
CA THR A 108 -0.19 -5.43 -5.71
C THR A 108 -0.67 -4.05 -6.17
N SER A 109 0.25 -3.14 -6.49
CA SER A 109 -0.09 -1.74 -6.78
C SER A 109 0.75 -1.13 -7.91
N PHE A 110 0.15 -0.17 -8.62
CA PHE A 110 0.88 0.79 -9.43
C PHE A 110 1.54 1.83 -8.51
N LEU A 111 2.83 2.10 -8.73
CA LEU A 111 3.56 3.11 -7.97
C LEU A 111 3.49 4.47 -8.68
N LEU A 112 2.69 5.37 -8.11
CA LEU A 112 2.72 6.79 -8.47
C LEU A 112 4.09 7.38 -8.12
N GLU A 113 4.73 8.10 -9.04
CA GLU A 113 6.04 8.72 -8.79
C GLU A 113 5.96 9.74 -7.65
N TYR A 114 6.83 9.59 -6.65
CA TYR A 114 6.81 10.26 -5.33
C TYR A 114 5.64 9.88 -4.42
N GLY A 115 4.88 8.85 -4.78
CA GLY A 115 3.73 8.38 -4.03
C GLY A 115 4.10 7.90 -2.63
N ASN A 116 3.24 8.23 -1.67
CA ASN A 116 3.27 7.73 -0.31
C ASN A 116 2.28 6.57 -0.19
N ALA A 117 2.78 5.39 0.15
CA ALA A 117 2.02 4.15 0.09
C ALA A 117 1.28 3.79 1.39
N GLY A 118 1.46 4.57 2.47
CA GLY A 118 0.55 4.63 3.62
C GLY A 118 0.91 3.83 4.87
N PHE A 119 1.95 3.00 4.88
CA PHE A 119 2.20 2.04 5.98
C PHE A 119 2.42 2.70 7.36
N CYS A 120 3.17 3.80 7.40
CA CYS A 120 3.36 4.65 8.58
C CYS A 120 2.66 6.00 8.41
N SER A 121 2.57 6.81 9.48
CA SER A 121 2.13 8.22 9.38
C SER A 121 3.01 9.01 8.40
N ALA A 122 2.52 10.13 7.85
CA ALA A 122 3.25 10.94 6.86
C ALA A 122 4.61 11.52 7.35
N ASP A 123 4.87 11.50 8.66
CA ASP A 123 6.17 11.84 9.26
C ASP A 123 7.03 10.61 9.62
N GLY A 124 6.54 9.42 9.29
CA GLY A 124 7.18 8.13 9.59
C GLY A 124 7.22 7.79 11.08
N LYS A 125 6.54 8.52 11.98
CA LYS A 125 6.73 8.34 13.44
C LYS A 125 5.73 7.41 14.10
N ARG A 126 4.64 7.04 13.43
CA ARG A 126 3.57 6.23 13.99
C ARG A 126 3.18 5.07 13.08
N SER A 127 2.85 3.95 13.70
CA SER A 127 2.29 2.79 13.01
C SER A 127 0.85 3.05 12.56
N TRP A 128 0.38 2.27 11.58
CA TRP A 128 -0.99 2.38 11.11
C TRP A 128 -2.03 2.06 12.18
N GLN A 129 -1.76 1.07 13.04
CA GLN A 129 -2.66 0.67 14.14
C GLN A 129 -2.88 1.85 15.09
N SER A 130 -1.83 2.62 15.35
CA SER A 130 -1.89 3.77 16.25
C SER A 130 -2.78 4.89 15.70
N ASP A 131 -3.07 4.91 14.40
CA ASP A 131 -3.85 5.92 13.69
C ASP A 131 -5.18 5.38 13.12
N ARG A 132 -5.48 4.10 13.34
CA ARG A 132 -6.70 3.46 12.85
C ARG A 132 -7.93 4.14 13.44
N ARG A 133 -8.81 4.62 12.55
CA ARG A 133 -10.06 5.29 12.94
C ARG A 133 -11.14 4.25 13.28
N PRO A 134 -12.09 4.56 14.16
CA PRO A 134 -13.23 3.68 14.44
C PRO A 134 -13.96 3.28 13.15
N GLY A 135 -14.22 1.99 12.97
CA GLY A 135 -14.96 1.46 11.82
C GLY A 135 -14.15 1.33 10.52
N GLN A 136 -12.85 1.67 10.49
CA GLN A 136 -12.00 1.34 9.35
C GLN A 136 -11.70 -0.15 9.33
N SER A 137 -11.83 -0.80 8.18
CA SER A 137 -11.28 -2.13 7.95
C SER A 137 -9.75 -2.10 7.98
N THR A 138 -9.13 -3.26 8.18
CA THR A 138 -7.66 -3.37 8.19
C THR A 138 -7.00 -2.86 6.89
N PRO A 139 -7.45 -3.24 5.67
CA PRO A 139 -6.91 -2.70 4.41
C PRO A 139 -6.92 -1.17 4.31
N ILE A 140 -8.00 -0.54 4.79
CA ILE A 140 -8.14 0.91 4.75
C ILE A 140 -7.22 1.60 5.76
N ALA A 141 -7.11 1.03 6.96
CA ALA A 141 -6.30 1.59 8.03
C ALA A 141 -4.80 1.45 7.77
N GLU A 142 -4.37 0.25 7.34
CA GLU A 142 -2.98 -0.09 7.07
C GLU A 142 -2.37 0.77 5.96
N TRP A 143 -3.10 0.89 4.85
CA TRP A 143 -2.68 1.69 3.71
C TRP A 143 -3.22 3.11 3.74
N ARG A 144 -3.80 3.57 4.86
CA ARG A 144 -4.24 4.96 5.06
C ARG A 144 -5.07 5.55 3.91
N GLN A 145 -5.96 4.75 3.35
CA GLN A 145 -6.67 5.10 2.12
C GLN A 145 -7.68 6.26 2.30
N GLU A 146 -7.94 6.66 3.55
CA GLU A 146 -8.74 7.85 3.87
C GLU A 146 -7.90 9.07 4.33
N ASP A 147 -6.57 9.00 4.28
CA ASP A 147 -5.67 10.10 4.66
C ASP A 147 -5.28 10.94 3.42
N PRO A 148 -5.26 12.29 3.51
CA PRO A 148 -4.69 13.13 2.47
C PRO A 148 -3.24 12.76 2.16
N GLY A 149 -2.91 12.62 0.88
CA GLY A 149 -1.55 12.34 0.42
C GLY A 149 -1.11 10.90 0.57
N THR A 150 -2.04 9.95 0.59
CA THR A 150 -1.74 8.52 0.46
C THR A 150 -2.28 8.01 -0.87
N MET A 151 -1.41 7.39 -1.66
CA MET A 151 -1.77 6.89 -2.99
C MET A 151 -2.73 5.70 -2.93
N PRO A 152 -3.50 5.42 -3.99
CA PRO A 152 -4.34 4.23 -4.08
C PRO A 152 -3.56 2.93 -3.85
N SER A 153 -4.15 2.02 -3.09
CA SER A 153 -3.53 0.75 -2.67
C SER A 153 -3.51 -0.36 -3.73
N GLY A 154 -4.22 -0.20 -4.85
CA GLY A 154 -4.31 -1.22 -5.90
C GLY A 154 -5.17 -2.41 -5.48
N ASP A 155 -4.73 -3.63 -5.82
CA ASP A 155 -5.38 -4.87 -5.40
C ASP A 155 -4.88 -5.29 -4.03
N VAL A 156 -5.77 -5.26 -3.03
CA VAL A 156 -5.48 -5.67 -1.65
C VAL A 156 -6.21 -6.96 -1.34
N TYR A 157 -5.46 -8.00 -0.97
CA TYR A 157 -5.99 -9.37 -0.91
C TYR A 157 -5.82 -10.10 0.42
N GLY A 158 -5.45 -9.38 1.47
CA GLY A 158 -5.29 -9.93 2.82
C GLY A 158 -3.93 -10.58 3.03
N GLY A 159 -3.85 -11.61 3.88
CA GLY A 159 -2.57 -12.23 4.23
C GLY A 159 -1.82 -12.79 3.01
N GLY A 160 -0.52 -12.55 2.95
CA GLY A 160 0.33 -12.94 1.83
C GLY A 160 1.80 -12.81 2.22
N SER A 161 2.69 -13.13 1.31
CA SER A 161 4.12 -12.88 1.43
C SER A 161 4.71 -12.67 0.04
N PRO A 162 4.14 -11.74 -0.76
CA PRO A 162 4.54 -11.58 -2.15
C PRO A 162 6.02 -11.19 -2.26
N THR A 163 6.68 -11.72 -3.29
CA THR A 163 8.12 -11.59 -3.52
C THR A 163 8.38 -11.09 -4.94
N GLY A 164 8.91 -11.92 -5.85
CA GLY A 164 9.26 -11.47 -7.20
C GLY A 164 8.07 -10.98 -8.02
N ILE A 165 8.34 -10.04 -8.92
CA ILE A 165 7.33 -9.39 -9.76
C ILE A 165 7.89 -9.10 -11.15
N CYS A 166 7.11 -9.37 -12.20
CA CYS A 166 7.56 -9.17 -13.56
C CYS A 166 6.44 -8.70 -14.48
N PHE A 167 6.76 -7.81 -15.42
CA PHE A 167 5.85 -7.40 -16.47
C PHE A 167 6.26 -8.05 -17.81
N TYR A 168 5.40 -8.92 -18.33
CA TYR A 168 5.56 -9.59 -19.60
C TYR A 168 4.97 -8.74 -20.74
N GLU A 169 5.79 -8.40 -21.72
CA GLU A 169 5.48 -7.44 -22.80
C GLU A 169 5.30 -8.12 -24.18
N GLY A 170 4.83 -9.37 -24.15
CA GLY A 170 4.75 -10.24 -25.33
C GLY A 170 5.93 -11.20 -25.44
N GLY A 171 5.82 -12.16 -26.38
CA GLY A 171 6.77 -13.27 -26.51
C GLY A 171 6.08 -14.60 -26.81
N ALA A 172 6.57 -15.69 -26.20
CA ALA A 172 6.15 -17.06 -26.50
C ALA A 172 4.66 -17.35 -26.23
N LEU A 173 4.03 -16.67 -25.27
CA LEU A 173 2.64 -16.93 -24.85
C LEU A 173 1.56 -16.37 -25.79
N GLY A 174 1.95 -15.65 -26.84
CA GLY A 174 1.05 -15.19 -27.90
C GLY A 174 0.14 -14.01 -27.53
N GLU A 175 -0.87 -13.78 -28.39
CA GLU A 175 -1.70 -12.57 -28.40
C GLU A 175 -2.51 -12.33 -27.10
N ALA A 176 -2.89 -13.40 -26.40
CA ALA A 176 -3.66 -13.29 -25.16
C ALA A 176 -2.96 -12.44 -24.08
N TYR A 177 -1.63 -12.33 -24.14
CA TYR A 177 -0.81 -11.57 -23.20
C TYR A 177 0.05 -10.50 -23.89
N ALA A 178 -0.15 -10.25 -25.19
CA ALA A 178 0.61 -9.25 -25.93
C ALA A 178 0.31 -7.81 -25.48
N GLY A 179 -0.88 -7.58 -24.89
CA GLY A 179 -1.28 -6.30 -24.29
C GLY A 179 -0.59 -5.98 -22.95
N GLY A 180 0.19 -6.92 -22.40
CA GLY A 180 0.87 -6.78 -21.12
C GLY A 180 0.29 -7.68 -20.03
N LEU A 181 1.15 -8.45 -19.37
CA LEU A 181 0.79 -9.33 -18.25
C LEU A 181 1.70 -9.03 -17.07
N LEU A 182 1.14 -8.53 -15.98
CA LEU A 182 1.86 -8.36 -14.72
C LEU A 182 1.74 -9.65 -13.90
N LEU A 183 2.88 -10.18 -13.47
CA LEU A 183 3.02 -11.41 -12.71
C LEU A 183 3.55 -11.07 -11.32
N SER A 184 2.94 -11.63 -10.28
CA SER A 184 3.34 -11.42 -8.89
C SER A 184 3.45 -12.78 -8.20
N CYS A 185 4.66 -13.16 -7.80
CA CYS A 185 4.93 -14.37 -7.04
C CYS A 185 4.38 -14.22 -5.62
N GLU A 186 3.53 -15.16 -5.21
CA GLU A 186 2.92 -15.20 -3.90
C GLU A 186 3.19 -16.57 -3.25
N PRO A 187 4.38 -16.73 -2.63
CA PRO A 187 4.81 -18.00 -2.06
C PRO A 187 3.90 -18.47 -0.93
N ALA A 188 3.33 -17.56 -0.15
CA ALA A 188 2.43 -17.96 0.92
C ALA A 188 1.15 -18.62 0.37
N ARG A 189 0.69 -18.21 -0.80
CA ARG A 189 -0.53 -18.79 -1.41
C ARG A 189 -0.26 -19.83 -2.49
N ASN A 190 1.00 -20.23 -2.68
CA ASN A 190 1.41 -21.22 -3.68
C ASN A 190 0.94 -20.85 -5.10
N VAL A 191 1.09 -19.58 -5.46
CA VAL A 191 0.54 -19.04 -6.70
C VAL A 191 1.43 -17.94 -7.26
N VAL A 192 1.51 -17.89 -8.58
CA VAL A 192 1.88 -16.69 -9.32
C VAL A 192 0.57 -16.05 -9.75
N PHE A 193 0.27 -14.87 -9.20
CA PHE A 193 -0.86 -14.08 -9.65
C PHE A 193 -0.56 -13.46 -11.01
N GLY A 194 -1.60 -13.39 -11.84
CA GLY A 194 -1.60 -12.63 -13.07
C GLY A 194 -2.55 -11.44 -12.97
N TYR A 195 -2.17 -10.37 -13.64
CA TYR A 195 -2.99 -9.18 -13.86
C TYR A 195 -2.85 -8.73 -15.31
N LEU A 196 -3.94 -8.26 -15.90
CA LEU A 196 -3.92 -7.52 -17.17
C LEU A 196 -4.23 -6.05 -16.86
N PRO A 197 -3.22 -5.21 -16.52
CA PRO A 197 -3.51 -3.87 -16.02
C PRO A 197 -4.24 -3.03 -17.06
N VAL A 198 -5.37 -2.47 -16.67
CA VAL A 198 -6.17 -1.58 -17.51
C VAL A 198 -5.92 -0.15 -17.06
N GLN A 199 -5.54 0.73 -17.99
CA GLN A 199 -5.41 2.15 -17.68
C GLN A 199 -6.78 2.70 -17.24
N ASP A 200 -6.82 3.31 -16.05
CA ASP A 200 -8.03 3.85 -15.44
C ASP A 200 -7.74 5.27 -14.97
N GLY A 201 -8.14 6.24 -15.78
CA GLY A 201 -7.70 7.63 -15.64
C GLY A 201 -6.17 7.75 -15.65
N ALA A 202 -5.64 8.41 -14.62
CA ALA A 202 -4.23 8.57 -14.34
C ALA A 202 -3.63 7.38 -13.58
N GLY A 203 -4.40 6.35 -13.25
CA GLY A 203 -3.94 5.15 -12.56
C GLY A 203 -4.12 3.90 -13.40
N PHE A 204 -4.18 2.77 -12.70
CA PHE A 204 -4.47 1.46 -13.29
C PHE A 204 -5.48 0.72 -12.42
N LYS A 205 -6.42 0.04 -13.08
CA LYS A 205 -7.23 -0.99 -12.46
C LYS A 205 -6.48 -2.33 -12.53
N LEU A 206 -6.40 -3.02 -11.39
CA LEU A 206 -5.73 -4.31 -11.26
C LEU A 206 -6.75 -5.38 -10.89
N GLU A 207 -7.05 -6.25 -11.85
CA GLU A 207 -7.92 -7.41 -11.65
C GLU A 207 -7.07 -8.67 -11.62
N ARG A 208 -7.07 -9.33 -10.46
CA ARG A 208 -6.22 -10.49 -10.19
C ARG A 208 -6.85 -11.78 -10.71
N PHE A 209 -6.02 -12.67 -11.24
CA PHE A 209 -6.34 -14.08 -11.46
C PHE A 209 -5.16 -14.98 -11.10
N ASN A 210 -5.38 -16.29 -10.98
CA ASN A 210 -4.31 -17.26 -10.73
C ASN A 210 -3.67 -17.67 -12.07
N PHE A 211 -2.44 -17.22 -12.34
CA PHE A 211 -1.73 -17.55 -13.58
C PHE A 211 -1.11 -18.95 -13.53
N LEU A 212 -0.43 -19.26 -12.42
CA LEU A 212 0.17 -20.56 -12.15
C LEU A 212 -0.03 -20.90 -10.67
N THR A 213 -0.64 -22.04 -10.36
CA THR A 213 -0.82 -22.47 -8.97
C THR A 213 -0.83 -23.99 -8.85
N THR A 214 -0.32 -24.49 -7.74
CA THR A 214 -0.52 -25.86 -7.27
C THR A 214 -1.70 -25.98 -6.28
N ASN A 215 -2.24 -24.85 -5.83
CA ASN A 215 -3.22 -24.76 -4.75
C ASN A 215 -4.53 -24.10 -5.23
N ALA A 216 -5.14 -24.67 -6.27
CA ALA A 216 -6.41 -24.16 -6.81
C ALA A 216 -7.58 -24.22 -5.80
N ALA A 217 -7.45 -25.03 -4.75
CA ALA A 217 -8.43 -25.13 -3.66
C ALA A 217 -8.27 -24.04 -2.57
N GLU A 218 -7.20 -23.22 -2.65
CA GLU A 218 -6.91 -22.14 -1.69
C GLU A 218 -6.75 -22.62 -0.24
N GLU A 219 -6.10 -23.78 -0.08
CA GLU A 219 -5.78 -24.36 1.22
C GLU A 219 -4.39 -23.88 1.69
N PHE A 220 -4.34 -22.84 2.53
CA PHE A 220 -3.10 -22.14 2.86
C PHE A 220 -2.29 -22.77 4.00
N ALA A 221 -2.22 -24.08 4.12
CA ALA A 221 -1.39 -24.72 5.14
C ALA A 221 0.11 -24.37 4.94
N GLY A 222 0.88 -24.21 6.03
CA GLY A 222 2.29 -23.80 5.96
C GLY A 222 2.55 -22.30 5.97
N THR A 223 1.53 -21.43 6.05
CA THR A 223 1.73 -19.97 5.96
C THR A 223 1.76 -19.28 7.32
N ASP A 224 2.51 -18.17 7.40
CA ASP A 224 2.63 -17.40 8.64
C ASP A 224 1.29 -16.78 9.07
N PHE A 225 0.45 -16.34 8.13
CA PHE A 225 -0.91 -15.87 8.43
C PHE A 225 -1.89 -16.98 8.84
N LYS A 226 -1.45 -18.25 8.81
CA LYS A 226 -2.18 -19.42 9.34
C LYS A 226 -1.53 -20.00 10.61
N GLY A 227 -0.49 -19.36 11.16
CA GLY A 227 0.23 -19.82 12.35
C GLY A 227 1.56 -20.53 12.05
N GLY A 228 2.00 -20.58 10.78
CA GLY A 228 3.35 -20.96 10.40
C GLY A 228 3.75 -22.42 10.68
N ARG A 229 2.78 -23.32 10.93
CA ARG A 229 3.04 -24.75 11.12
C ARG A 229 3.39 -25.39 9.79
N THR A 230 4.47 -26.19 9.76
CA THR A 230 4.92 -26.89 8.56
C THR A 230 3.82 -27.79 7.99
N ASN A 231 3.74 -27.84 6.66
CA ASN A 231 2.87 -28.78 5.95
C ASN A 231 3.65 -29.48 4.83
N ASN A 232 3.54 -30.80 4.75
CA ASN A 232 4.27 -31.62 3.77
C ASN A 232 3.40 -32.08 2.60
N GLU A 233 2.16 -31.57 2.47
CA GLU A 233 1.35 -31.85 1.29
C GLU A 233 1.98 -31.23 0.04
N ALA A 234 2.26 -32.04 -0.99
CA ALA A 234 2.96 -31.59 -2.19
C ALA A 234 2.37 -30.32 -2.84
N LYS A 235 1.03 -30.15 -2.81
CA LYS A 235 0.35 -28.98 -3.36
C LYS A 235 0.69 -27.67 -2.63
N THR A 236 1.11 -27.73 -1.37
CA THR A 236 1.49 -26.56 -0.56
C THR A 236 3.00 -26.32 -0.54
N LEU A 237 3.80 -27.14 -1.22
CA LEU A 237 5.25 -27.03 -1.23
C LEU A 237 5.76 -26.06 -2.30
N PHE A 238 5.01 -25.81 -3.38
CA PHE A 238 5.36 -24.81 -4.39
C PHE A 238 5.38 -23.39 -3.79
N ARG A 239 6.55 -22.78 -3.68
CA ARG A 239 6.79 -21.44 -3.15
C ARG A 239 7.45 -20.59 -4.24
N PRO A 240 6.67 -20.04 -5.20
CA PRO A 240 7.23 -19.17 -6.23
C PRO A 240 7.89 -17.96 -5.56
N SER A 241 9.19 -17.82 -5.76
CA SER A 241 10.01 -16.79 -5.13
C SER A 241 10.36 -15.66 -6.11
N ASP A 242 10.50 -15.98 -7.39
CA ASP A 242 10.79 -15.00 -8.42
C ASP A 242 10.26 -15.40 -9.81
N VAL A 243 10.09 -14.42 -10.69
CA VAL A 243 9.59 -14.58 -12.05
C VAL A 243 10.31 -13.63 -13.02
N ALA A 244 10.72 -14.15 -14.19
CA ALA A 244 11.41 -13.39 -15.21
C ALA A 244 11.00 -13.81 -16.64
N VAL A 245 11.40 -13.02 -17.64
CA VAL A 245 11.17 -13.32 -19.07
C VAL A 245 12.50 -13.60 -19.76
N GLY A 246 12.58 -14.74 -20.46
CA GLY A 246 13.76 -15.15 -21.21
C GLY A 246 13.89 -14.49 -22.59
N THR A 247 15.05 -14.63 -23.21
CA THR A 247 15.30 -14.15 -24.59
C THR A 247 14.54 -14.95 -25.64
N ASP A 248 14.11 -16.16 -25.30
CA ASP A 248 13.18 -16.97 -26.07
C ASP A 248 11.72 -16.50 -25.94
N GLY A 249 11.45 -15.51 -25.08
CA GLY A 249 10.12 -14.97 -24.82
C GLY A 249 9.26 -15.85 -23.91
N ALA A 250 9.80 -16.91 -23.30
CA ALA A 250 9.10 -17.68 -22.28
C ALA A 250 9.18 -16.99 -20.92
N ILE A 251 8.23 -17.32 -20.02
CA ILE A 251 8.31 -16.94 -18.60
C ILE A 251 9.10 -18.01 -17.85
N TYR A 252 9.95 -17.60 -16.91
CA TYR A 252 10.68 -18.46 -16.00
C TYR A 252 10.26 -18.14 -14.58
N VAL A 253 9.84 -19.15 -13.81
CA VAL A 253 9.44 -19.02 -12.40
C VAL A 253 10.40 -19.82 -11.54
N ALA A 254 11.03 -19.17 -10.57
CA ALA A 254 11.83 -19.82 -9.55
C ALA A 254 10.93 -20.25 -8.38
N ASP A 255 11.16 -21.46 -7.89
CA ASP A 255 10.45 -22.09 -6.77
C ASP A 255 11.46 -22.60 -5.77
N TRP A 256 11.30 -22.20 -4.51
CA TRP A 256 12.13 -22.73 -3.43
C TRP A 256 11.76 -24.18 -3.11
N TYR A 257 10.48 -24.52 -3.19
CA TYR A 257 9.92 -25.78 -2.68
C TYR A 257 10.12 -25.96 -1.17
N ASP A 258 9.18 -25.50 -0.33
CA ASP A 258 9.34 -25.52 1.14
C ASP A 258 8.01 -25.78 1.90
N PRO A 259 8.02 -26.62 2.96
CA PRO A 259 6.86 -26.85 3.83
C PRO A 259 6.39 -25.64 4.64
N ARG A 260 7.14 -24.53 4.66
CA ARG A 260 6.80 -23.25 5.25
C ARG A 260 7.23 -22.10 4.34
N VAL A 261 6.65 -20.91 4.53
CA VAL A 261 7.16 -19.68 3.91
C VAL A 261 8.51 -19.29 4.54
N GLY A 262 9.57 -19.28 3.74
CA GLY A 262 10.98 -19.23 4.16
C GLY A 262 11.53 -17.90 4.68
N GLY A 263 10.70 -16.99 5.22
CA GLY A 263 11.19 -15.68 5.71
C GLY A 263 12.14 -15.79 6.92
N HIS A 264 12.02 -16.87 7.70
CA HIS A 264 12.72 -17.04 8.98
C HIS A 264 13.47 -18.38 9.14
N ALA A 265 13.22 -19.36 8.24
CA ALA A 265 13.89 -20.65 8.21
C ALA A 265 13.60 -21.38 6.89
N ASP A 266 14.63 -22.03 6.33
CA ASP A 266 14.50 -23.07 5.30
C ASP A 266 14.23 -24.41 5.98
N HIS A 267 13.21 -25.12 5.53
CA HIS A 267 12.87 -26.44 6.07
C HIS A 267 13.03 -27.57 5.04
N ASP A 268 13.36 -27.27 3.78
CA ASP A 268 13.66 -28.27 2.77
C ASP A 268 15.14 -28.68 2.78
N ASN A 269 15.42 -29.84 3.38
CA ASN A 269 16.77 -30.42 3.35
C ASN A 269 17.08 -31.19 2.05
N THR A 270 16.14 -31.27 1.11
CA THR A 270 16.30 -32.05 -0.13
C THR A 270 16.88 -31.24 -1.29
N LEU A 271 16.90 -29.91 -1.18
CA LEU A 271 17.33 -28.99 -2.24
C LEU A 271 16.47 -29.15 -3.52
N SER A 272 15.16 -29.32 -3.34
CA SER A 272 14.22 -29.64 -4.42
C SER A 272 13.70 -28.43 -5.20
N GLY A 273 14.23 -27.23 -4.93
CA GLY A 273 13.88 -26.01 -5.66
C GLY A 273 14.03 -26.17 -7.17
N ALA A 274 13.18 -25.49 -7.92
CA ALA A 274 13.05 -25.66 -9.36
C ALA A 274 12.95 -24.32 -10.11
N ILE A 275 13.32 -24.35 -11.39
CA ILE A 275 13.02 -23.28 -12.34
C ILE A 275 12.07 -23.82 -13.40
N TYR A 276 10.84 -23.34 -13.39
CA TYR A 276 9.83 -23.70 -14.38
C TYR A 276 9.93 -22.77 -15.58
N ARG A 277 10.05 -23.33 -16.79
CA ARG A 277 9.84 -22.58 -18.03
C ARG A 277 8.40 -22.72 -18.50
N VAL A 278 7.67 -21.61 -18.50
CA VAL A 278 6.27 -21.51 -18.90
C VAL A 278 6.18 -20.98 -20.33
N ALA A 279 5.68 -21.82 -21.23
CA ALA A 279 5.45 -21.51 -22.64
C ALA A 279 4.33 -22.39 -23.21
N PRO A 280 3.73 -22.05 -24.37
CA PRO A 280 2.71 -22.89 -24.99
C PRO A 280 3.19 -24.31 -25.28
N LYS A 281 2.26 -25.27 -25.29
CA LYS A 281 2.56 -26.66 -25.60
C LYS A 281 3.22 -26.78 -26.98
N GLY A 282 4.35 -27.48 -27.04
CA GLY A 282 5.14 -27.65 -28.27
C GLY A 282 6.07 -26.48 -28.59
N PHE A 283 6.15 -25.45 -27.73
CA PHE A 283 7.11 -24.37 -27.87
C PHE A 283 8.55 -24.90 -27.93
N LYS A 284 9.27 -24.50 -28.97
CA LYS A 284 10.69 -24.81 -29.15
C LYS A 284 11.50 -23.55 -28.83
N PRO A 285 12.28 -23.54 -27.74
CA PRO A 285 13.05 -22.37 -27.35
C PRO A 285 14.08 -22.05 -28.43
N THR A 286 14.19 -20.77 -28.79
CA THR A 286 15.25 -20.28 -29.66
C THR A 286 16.03 -19.20 -28.94
N THR A 287 17.35 -19.34 -28.91
CA THR A 287 18.23 -18.28 -28.38
C THR A 287 18.69 -17.40 -29.55
N PRO A 288 18.25 -16.13 -29.63
CA PRO A 288 18.69 -15.24 -30.70
C PRO A 288 20.20 -14.99 -30.59
N LYS A 289 20.90 -15.07 -31.74
CA LYS A 289 22.30 -14.63 -31.82
C LYS A 289 22.33 -13.11 -31.93
N ILE A 290 22.86 -12.45 -30.92
CA ILE A 290 22.90 -10.98 -30.82
C ILE A 290 24.37 -10.53 -30.87
N ASP A 291 24.74 -9.79 -31.92
CA ASP A 291 26.06 -9.16 -32.03
C ASP A 291 25.96 -7.66 -31.68
N LEU A 292 26.39 -7.31 -30.47
CA LEU A 292 26.34 -5.94 -29.98
C LEU A 292 27.34 -4.99 -30.68
N ASN A 293 28.22 -5.50 -31.57
CA ASN A 293 29.14 -4.65 -32.34
C ASN A 293 28.52 -4.12 -33.64
N SER A 294 27.36 -4.65 -34.05
CA SER A 294 26.59 -4.19 -35.22
C SER A 294 25.35 -3.41 -34.80
N THR A 295 24.91 -2.44 -35.60
CA THR A 295 23.66 -1.72 -35.33
C THR A 295 22.46 -2.67 -35.37
N GLU A 296 22.45 -3.61 -36.30
CA GLU A 296 21.42 -4.63 -36.46
C GLU A 296 21.29 -5.50 -35.20
N GLY A 297 22.41 -5.96 -34.66
CA GLY A 297 22.41 -6.75 -33.43
C GLY A 297 22.02 -5.94 -32.19
N GLN A 298 22.38 -4.66 -32.13
CA GLN A 298 21.92 -3.78 -31.04
C GLN A 298 20.40 -3.49 -31.12
N ILE A 299 19.86 -3.34 -32.34
CA ILE A 299 18.42 -3.23 -32.58
C ILE A 299 17.70 -4.53 -32.20
N LEU A 300 18.28 -5.69 -32.52
CA LEU A 300 17.75 -6.97 -32.07
C LEU A 300 17.76 -7.09 -30.53
N ALA A 301 18.82 -6.60 -29.89
CA ALA A 301 18.94 -6.59 -28.43
C ALA A 301 17.87 -5.72 -27.75
N ILE A 302 17.66 -4.48 -28.18
CA ILE A 302 16.64 -3.59 -27.58
C ILE A 302 15.21 -4.09 -27.80
N LYS A 303 14.97 -4.92 -28.83
CA LYS A 303 13.70 -5.60 -29.06
C LYS A 303 13.46 -6.80 -28.13
N SER A 304 14.48 -7.29 -27.44
CA SER A 304 14.36 -8.44 -26.54
C SER A 304 13.32 -8.24 -25.43
N ASN A 305 12.58 -9.31 -25.13
CA ASN A 305 11.67 -9.36 -23.98
C ASN A 305 12.45 -9.50 -22.65
N ALA A 306 13.64 -10.12 -22.68
CA ALA A 306 14.54 -10.16 -21.53
C ALA A 306 15.13 -8.77 -21.26
N LEU A 307 14.81 -8.23 -20.08
CA LEU A 307 15.14 -6.87 -19.64
C LEU A 307 16.65 -6.59 -19.60
N ASN A 308 17.46 -7.56 -19.17
CA ASN A 308 18.91 -7.45 -19.17
C ASN A 308 19.49 -7.30 -20.60
N VAL A 309 18.98 -8.07 -21.57
CA VAL A 309 19.42 -8.00 -22.97
C VAL A 309 18.94 -6.71 -23.64
N ARG A 310 17.72 -6.28 -23.34
CA ARG A 310 17.19 -4.99 -23.76
C ARG A 310 18.11 -3.83 -23.37
N ASN A 311 18.59 -3.85 -22.13
CA ASN A 311 19.50 -2.83 -21.61
C ASN A 311 20.86 -2.81 -22.33
N LEU A 312 21.38 -3.98 -22.74
CA LEU A 312 22.59 -4.05 -23.57
C LEU A 312 22.39 -3.34 -24.90
N GLY A 313 21.25 -3.56 -25.56
CA GLY A 313 20.88 -2.85 -26.79
C GLY A 313 20.76 -1.34 -26.61
N PHE A 314 20.00 -0.90 -25.59
CA PHE A 314 19.87 0.52 -25.24
C PHE A 314 21.22 1.18 -25.02
N THR A 315 22.07 0.58 -24.20
CA THR A 315 23.39 1.12 -23.84
C THR A 315 24.31 1.22 -25.06
N ALA A 316 24.29 0.21 -25.94
CA ALA A 316 25.11 0.19 -27.14
C ALA A 316 24.64 1.23 -28.18
N LEU A 317 23.33 1.35 -28.43
CA LEU A 317 22.77 2.36 -29.33
C LEU A 317 22.99 3.79 -28.81
N LYS A 318 22.83 3.99 -27.50
CA LYS A 318 23.10 5.29 -26.84
C LYS A 318 24.55 5.77 -27.07
N LYS A 319 25.52 4.84 -27.13
CA LYS A 319 26.92 5.16 -27.43
C LYS A 319 27.13 5.59 -28.89
N GLN A 320 26.29 5.15 -29.82
CA GLN A 320 26.37 5.55 -31.22
C GLN A 320 25.90 6.99 -31.50
N LYS A 321 25.12 7.59 -30.59
CA LYS A 321 24.55 8.93 -30.74
C LYS A 321 23.75 9.05 -32.05
N GLY A 322 23.89 10.17 -32.77
CA GLY A 322 23.11 10.44 -33.99
C GLY A 322 23.24 9.39 -35.09
N LYS A 323 24.28 8.54 -35.09
CA LYS A 323 24.43 7.46 -36.09
C LYS A 323 23.30 6.41 -36.01
N ALA A 324 22.74 6.19 -34.82
CA ALA A 324 21.67 5.22 -34.62
C ALA A 324 20.26 5.78 -34.87
N ILE A 325 20.11 7.10 -35.12
CA ILE A 325 18.80 7.75 -35.08
C ILE A 325 17.79 7.16 -36.06
N ASN A 326 18.18 6.89 -37.29
CA ASN A 326 17.27 6.35 -38.30
C ASN A 326 16.81 4.94 -37.92
N ALA A 327 17.74 4.08 -37.49
CA ALA A 327 17.43 2.73 -37.03
C ALA A 327 16.48 2.74 -35.82
N VAL A 328 16.69 3.66 -34.87
CA VAL A 328 15.84 3.80 -33.68
C VAL A 328 14.47 4.40 -34.03
N LYS A 329 14.38 5.36 -34.95
CA LYS A 329 13.08 5.91 -35.40
C LYS A 329 12.20 4.86 -36.07
N GLU A 330 12.77 3.90 -36.79
CA GLU A 330 12.00 2.81 -37.38
C GLU A 330 11.32 1.92 -36.33
N LEU A 331 11.89 1.79 -35.12
CA LEU A 331 11.26 1.04 -34.02
C LEU A 331 9.96 1.66 -33.52
N LEU A 332 9.70 2.95 -33.79
CA LEU A 332 8.42 3.60 -33.46
C LEU A 332 7.24 2.98 -34.23
N LYS A 333 7.51 2.29 -35.34
CA LYS A 333 6.51 1.63 -36.18
C LYS A 333 6.36 0.13 -35.86
N ASP A 334 7.08 -0.38 -34.87
CA ASP A 334 7.01 -1.80 -34.51
C ASP A 334 5.59 -2.16 -34.04
N PRO A 335 5.04 -3.31 -34.47
CA PRO A 335 3.69 -3.72 -34.06
C PRO A 335 3.59 -3.97 -32.55
N ASN A 336 4.69 -4.27 -31.86
CA ASN A 336 4.70 -4.33 -30.41
C ASN A 336 4.85 -2.90 -29.83
N PRO A 337 3.80 -2.36 -29.16
CA PRO A 337 3.83 -0.99 -28.66
C PRO A 337 4.91 -0.76 -27.58
N TYR A 338 5.36 -1.81 -26.89
CA TYR A 338 6.46 -1.72 -25.92
C TYR A 338 7.80 -1.49 -26.63
N VAL A 339 8.01 -1.99 -27.84
CA VAL A 339 9.23 -1.71 -28.62
C VAL A 339 9.28 -0.25 -29.04
N ALA A 340 8.15 0.32 -29.48
CA ALA A 340 8.05 1.74 -29.78
C ALA A 340 8.35 2.60 -28.54
N ALA A 341 7.84 2.22 -27.37
CA ALA A 341 8.13 2.92 -26.12
C ALA A 341 9.64 2.89 -25.75
N ARG A 342 10.32 1.75 -25.93
CA ARG A 342 11.78 1.64 -25.73
C ARG A 342 12.55 2.60 -26.63
N ALA A 343 12.11 2.73 -27.89
CA ALA A 343 12.69 3.67 -28.83
C ALA A 343 12.47 5.13 -28.37
N THR A 344 11.27 5.46 -27.91
CA THR A 344 10.94 6.78 -27.35
C THR A 344 11.83 7.16 -26.16
N PHE A 345 12.19 6.21 -25.29
CA PHE A 345 13.14 6.46 -24.20
C PHE A 345 14.58 6.68 -24.68
N LEU A 346 14.99 6.03 -25.76
CA LEU A 346 16.35 6.14 -26.28
C LEU A 346 16.58 7.42 -27.08
N LEU A 347 15.57 7.89 -27.83
CA LEU A 347 15.69 9.01 -28.78
C LEU A 347 16.36 10.26 -28.20
N PRO A 348 16.01 10.79 -27.00
CA PRO A 348 16.65 11.98 -26.45
C PRO A 348 18.16 11.84 -26.25
N HIS A 349 18.67 10.62 -26.09
CA HIS A 349 20.10 10.38 -25.92
C HIS A 349 20.91 10.38 -27.22
N LEU A 350 20.24 10.47 -28.38
CA LEU A 350 20.86 10.45 -29.71
C LEU A 350 21.22 11.84 -30.25
N GLY A 351 21.11 12.89 -29.41
CA GLY A 351 21.43 14.27 -29.75
C GLY A 351 20.19 15.09 -30.16
N ASP A 352 20.40 16.30 -30.67
CA ASP A 352 19.33 17.27 -30.94
C ASP A 352 18.23 16.75 -31.85
N ALA A 353 18.59 16.00 -32.89
CA ALA A 353 17.63 15.38 -33.80
C ALA A 353 16.75 14.33 -33.09
N GLY A 354 17.30 13.62 -32.09
CA GLY A 354 16.56 12.68 -31.27
C GLY A 354 15.62 13.37 -30.27
N ILE A 355 16.06 14.49 -29.68
CA ILE A 355 15.20 15.35 -28.84
C ILE A 355 14.04 15.91 -29.68
N ALA A 356 14.32 16.41 -30.89
CA ALA A 356 13.29 16.90 -31.81
C ALA A 356 12.28 15.80 -32.17
N ALA A 357 12.76 14.61 -32.55
CA ALA A 357 11.89 13.46 -32.83
C ALA A 357 11.04 13.05 -31.61
N THR A 358 11.56 13.19 -30.40
CA THR A 358 10.81 12.90 -29.17
C THR A 358 9.70 13.94 -28.93
N LYS A 359 9.98 15.22 -29.21
CA LYS A 359 8.95 16.28 -29.13
C LYS A 359 7.86 16.11 -30.18
N GLU A 360 8.18 15.62 -31.38
CA GLU A 360 7.20 15.31 -32.42
C GLU A 360 6.16 14.26 -31.95
N ILE A 361 6.57 13.29 -31.12
CA ILE A 361 5.66 12.26 -30.57
C ILE A 361 4.54 12.89 -29.73
N LEU A 362 4.77 14.02 -29.07
CA LEU A 362 3.77 14.73 -28.28
C LEU A 362 2.58 15.26 -29.10
N ASN A 363 2.72 15.31 -30.43
CA ASN A 363 1.66 15.75 -31.34
C ASN A 363 0.86 14.59 -31.94
N GLY A 364 1.21 13.33 -31.61
CA GLY A 364 0.54 12.14 -32.13
C GLY A 364 -0.68 11.71 -31.30
N ASP A 365 -1.50 10.83 -31.86
CA ASP A 365 -2.76 10.40 -31.24
C ASP A 365 -2.59 9.38 -30.09
N ASN A 366 -1.46 8.67 -30.04
CA ASN A 366 -1.21 7.64 -29.03
C ASN A 366 -0.77 8.23 -27.69
N ALA A 367 -1.70 8.30 -26.72
CA ALA A 367 -1.46 8.85 -25.39
C ALA A 367 -0.32 8.16 -24.62
N ARG A 368 -0.16 6.83 -24.75
CA ARG A 368 0.92 6.10 -24.08
C ARG A 368 2.30 6.49 -24.62
N LEU A 369 2.42 6.74 -25.92
CA LEU A 369 3.67 7.25 -26.51
C LEU A 369 3.92 8.71 -26.13
N ARG A 370 2.88 9.55 -26.06
CA ARG A 370 3.02 10.92 -25.52
C ARG A 370 3.53 10.89 -24.08
N LEU A 371 2.97 10.04 -23.23
CA LEU A 371 3.43 9.82 -21.86
C LEU A 371 4.90 9.38 -21.81
N ALA A 372 5.29 8.39 -22.61
CA ALA A 372 6.68 7.94 -22.70
C ALA A 372 7.63 9.05 -23.17
N ALA A 373 7.20 9.92 -24.09
CA ALA A 373 7.98 11.05 -24.58
C ALA A 373 8.20 12.11 -23.49
N VAL A 374 7.19 12.45 -22.68
CA VAL A 374 7.34 13.36 -21.54
C VAL A 374 8.34 12.77 -20.53
N ARG A 375 8.18 11.48 -20.18
CA ARG A 375 9.09 10.77 -19.27
C ARG A 375 10.53 10.75 -19.80
N SER A 376 10.72 10.43 -21.08
CA SER A 376 12.04 10.29 -21.66
C SER A 376 12.78 11.63 -21.74
N LEU A 377 12.10 12.71 -22.13
CA LEU A 377 12.68 14.06 -22.11
C LEU A 377 13.12 14.44 -20.69
N ARG A 378 12.22 14.30 -19.70
CA ARG A 378 12.53 14.65 -18.31
C ARG A 378 13.70 13.85 -17.74
N ARG A 379 13.73 12.54 -18.00
CA ARG A 379 14.74 11.61 -17.43
C ARG A 379 16.06 11.59 -18.21
N SER A 380 16.15 12.33 -19.31
CA SER A 380 17.38 12.56 -20.09
C SER A 380 17.95 13.97 -19.92
N GLU A 381 17.64 14.63 -18.80
CA GLU A 381 18.14 15.96 -18.42
C GLU A 381 17.65 17.11 -19.32
N ASN A 382 16.55 16.91 -20.06
CA ASN A 382 15.92 17.99 -20.83
C ASN A 382 14.87 18.74 -19.98
N ASP A 383 14.82 20.06 -20.13
CA ASP A 383 13.78 20.88 -19.53
C ASP A 383 12.44 20.68 -20.28
N ILE A 384 11.43 20.22 -19.55
CA ILE A 384 10.08 20.01 -20.06
C ILE A 384 9.13 21.17 -19.74
N LEU A 385 9.54 22.16 -18.93
CA LEU A 385 8.71 23.30 -18.58
C LEU A 385 8.23 24.11 -19.81
N PRO A 386 9.03 24.30 -20.88
CA PRO A 386 8.54 24.92 -22.11
C PRO A 386 7.37 24.18 -22.77
N LEU A 387 7.18 22.89 -22.46
CA LEU A 387 6.11 22.04 -22.98
C LEU A 387 4.92 21.94 -22.01
N ALA A 388 5.04 22.48 -20.79
CA ALA A 388 4.05 22.28 -19.72
C ALA A 388 2.66 22.78 -20.09
N LYS A 389 2.53 23.84 -20.89
CA LYS A 389 1.24 24.30 -21.40
C LYS A 389 0.55 23.24 -22.27
N GLN A 390 1.28 22.65 -23.22
CA GLN A 390 0.76 21.58 -24.07
C GLN A 390 0.38 20.35 -23.22
N ILE A 391 1.26 19.94 -22.31
CA ILE A 391 1.08 18.71 -21.52
C ILE A 391 -0.06 18.86 -20.50
N SER A 392 -0.22 20.03 -19.86
CA SER A 392 -1.33 20.28 -18.91
C SER A 392 -2.71 20.26 -19.57
N GLN A 393 -2.76 20.48 -20.89
CA GLN A 393 -3.98 20.48 -21.70
C GLN A 393 -4.17 19.18 -22.49
N ASP A 394 -3.30 18.18 -22.30
CA ASP A 394 -3.45 16.87 -22.95
C ASP A 394 -4.79 16.25 -22.56
N SER A 395 -5.46 15.57 -23.50
CA SER A 395 -6.75 14.93 -23.24
C SER A 395 -6.63 13.74 -22.27
N ASP A 396 -5.47 13.08 -22.23
CA ASP A 396 -5.25 11.92 -21.39
C ASP A 396 -4.75 12.30 -19.97
N PRO A 397 -5.46 11.90 -18.90
CA PRO A 397 -5.09 12.24 -17.53
C PRO A 397 -3.75 11.63 -17.09
N ALA A 398 -3.28 10.52 -17.67
CA ALA A 398 -1.97 9.94 -17.32
C ALA A 398 -0.81 10.79 -17.88
N VAL A 399 -1.00 11.45 -19.02
CA VAL A 399 -0.04 12.42 -19.57
C VAL A 399 0.02 13.67 -18.70
N ARG A 400 -1.16 14.22 -18.33
CA ARG A 400 -1.27 15.35 -17.39
C ARG A 400 -0.65 15.04 -16.01
N ARG A 401 -0.84 13.82 -15.48
CA ARG A 401 -0.21 13.33 -14.24
C ARG A 401 1.32 13.37 -14.28
N GLU A 402 1.92 13.05 -15.43
CA GLU A 402 3.38 13.08 -15.58
C GLU A 402 3.93 14.50 -15.44
N LEU A 403 3.23 15.51 -15.98
CA LEU A 403 3.55 16.90 -15.71
C LEU A 403 3.37 17.23 -14.23
N ALA A 404 2.23 16.87 -13.64
CA ALA A 404 1.93 17.17 -12.23
C ALA A 404 3.06 16.71 -11.29
N THR A 405 3.49 15.45 -11.39
CA THR A 405 4.60 14.92 -10.58
C THR A 405 5.93 15.64 -10.84
N SER A 406 6.19 16.07 -12.08
CA SER A 406 7.41 16.81 -12.43
C SER A 406 7.49 18.21 -11.80
N LEU A 407 6.35 18.81 -11.48
CA LEU A 407 6.29 20.17 -10.91
C LEU A 407 6.59 20.21 -9.40
N ARG A 408 6.78 19.05 -8.76
CA ARG A 408 7.02 18.94 -7.30
C ARG A 408 8.11 19.90 -6.82
N ASN A 409 9.25 19.92 -7.50
CA ASN A 409 10.41 20.73 -7.14
C ASN A 409 10.53 22.05 -7.94
N VAL A 410 9.50 22.43 -8.68
CA VAL A 410 9.44 23.70 -9.41
C VAL A 410 8.78 24.77 -8.54
N SER A 411 9.36 25.96 -8.47
CA SER A 411 8.83 27.07 -7.67
C SER A 411 7.46 27.52 -8.16
N PHE A 412 6.64 28.09 -7.28
CA PHE A 412 5.25 28.43 -7.61
C PHE A 412 5.13 29.49 -8.71
N ASP A 413 6.07 30.44 -8.80
CA ASP A 413 6.12 31.45 -9.86
C ASP A 413 6.20 30.84 -11.28
N LYS A 414 6.78 29.65 -11.41
CA LYS A 414 6.89 28.92 -12.68
C LYS A 414 5.82 27.85 -12.85
N ALA A 415 5.38 27.23 -11.75
CA ALA A 415 4.45 26.11 -11.79
C ALA A 415 2.97 26.51 -11.65
N GLY A 416 2.67 27.69 -11.10
CA GLY A 416 1.34 28.07 -10.62
C GLY A 416 0.26 27.97 -11.68
N ASP A 417 0.46 28.56 -12.85
CA ASP A 417 -0.50 28.52 -13.96
C ASP A 417 -0.75 27.10 -14.46
N HIS A 418 0.29 26.26 -14.50
CA HIS A 418 0.18 24.86 -14.88
C HIS A 418 -0.55 24.02 -13.82
N ILE A 419 -0.32 24.28 -12.53
CA ILE A 419 -1.06 23.63 -11.44
C ILE A 419 -2.56 23.97 -11.52
N VAL A 420 -2.90 25.24 -11.80
CA VAL A 420 -4.29 25.67 -11.99
C VAL A 420 -4.92 24.98 -13.20
N GLU A 421 -4.21 24.89 -14.33
CA GLU A 421 -4.73 24.20 -15.51
C GLU A 421 -4.94 22.70 -15.25
N LEU A 422 -3.97 22.03 -14.62
CA LEU A 422 -4.11 20.63 -14.23
C LEU A 422 -5.29 20.41 -13.27
N ALA A 423 -5.53 21.33 -12.33
CA ALA A 423 -6.64 21.26 -11.40
C ALA A 423 -8.02 21.33 -12.08
N LYS A 424 -8.16 22.11 -13.17
CA LYS A 424 -9.39 22.12 -13.99
C LYS A 424 -9.67 20.78 -14.66
N GLY A 425 -8.61 20.01 -14.95
CA GLY A 425 -8.68 18.69 -15.58
C GLY A 425 -8.97 17.53 -14.62
N TYR A 426 -9.20 17.80 -13.33
CA TYR A 426 -9.62 16.79 -12.35
C TYR A 426 -11.14 16.58 -12.41
N ASP A 427 -11.57 15.32 -12.43
CA ASP A 427 -12.97 14.92 -12.65
C ASP A 427 -13.76 14.66 -11.37
N GLY A 428 -13.15 14.88 -10.20
CA GLY A 428 -13.78 14.63 -8.90
C GLY A 428 -13.78 13.15 -8.49
N LYS A 429 -13.10 12.26 -9.23
CA LYS A 429 -13.13 10.80 -8.99
C LYS A 429 -11.74 10.16 -8.98
N ASP A 430 -10.87 10.55 -9.91
CA ASP A 430 -9.55 9.93 -10.09
C ASP A 430 -8.59 10.25 -8.94
N ARG A 431 -8.49 9.31 -8.00
CA ARG A 431 -7.61 9.41 -6.84
C ARG A 431 -6.14 9.51 -7.20
N THR A 432 -5.68 8.84 -8.25
CA THR A 432 -4.28 8.91 -8.68
C THR A 432 -3.94 10.30 -9.21
N TYR A 433 -4.85 10.89 -9.99
CA TYR A 433 -4.71 12.25 -10.49
C TYR A 433 -4.73 13.27 -9.35
N LEU A 434 -5.65 13.12 -8.40
CA LEU A 434 -5.74 13.99 -7.23
C LEU A 434 -4.43 13.94 -6.41
N ASP A 435 -3.87 12.75 -6.19
CA ASP A 435 -2.61 12.62 -5.47
C ASP A 435 -1.43 13.23 -6.24
N ALA A 436 -1.42 13.14 -7.57
CA ALA A 436 -0.45 13.80 -8.43
C ALA A 436 -0.54 15.34 -8.38
N LEU A 437 -1.75 15.91 -8.34
CA LEU A 437 -1.95 17.35 -8.09
C LEU A 437 -1.38 17.78 -6.74
N GLY A 438 -1.61 16.97 -5.70
CA GLY A 438 -1.03 17.24 -4.40
C GLY A 438 0.49 17.12 -4.36
N ILE A 439 1.08 16.21 -5.15
CA ILE A 439 2.53 16.13 -5.35
C ILE A 439 3.04 17.39 -6.07
N ALA A 440 2.35 17.83 -7.12
CA ALA A 440 2.69 19.07 -7.84
C ALA A 440 2.78 20.25 -6.87
N ALA A 441 1.84 20.33 -5.92
CA ALA A 441 1.72 21.42 -4.94
C ALA A 441 2.62 21.28 -3.69
N THR A 442 3.49 20.27 -3.61
CA THR A 442 4.40 20.07 -2.45
C THR A 442 5.18 21.34 -2.14
N GLY A 443 5.08 21.85 -0.91
CA GLY A 443 5.77 23.05 -0.45
C GLY A 443 5.19 24.37 -0.98
N LYS A 444 4.05 24.32 -1.67
CA LYS A 444 3.34 25.45 -2.26
C LYS A 444 1.82 25.26 -2.20
N GLU A 445 1.34 24.58 -1.15
CA GLU A 445 -0.06 24.21 -0.96
C GLU A 445 -0.95 25.44 -0.78
N THR A 446 -0.45 26.46 -0.06
CA THR A 446 -1.21 27.69 0.21
C THR A 446 -1.40 28.52 -1.05
N GLU A 447 -0.35 28.70 -1.83
CA GLU A 447 -0.34 29.41 -3.11
C GLU A 447 -1.25 28.72 -4.11
N SER A 448 -1.12 27.38 -4.22
CA SER A 448 -1.95 26.55 -5.10
C SER A 448 -3.43 26.63 -4.73
N TYR A 449 -3.78 26.52 -3.44
CA TYR A 449 -5.15 26.68 -2.97
C TYR A 449 -5.75 28.04 -3.34
N ASN A 450 -5.00 29.13 -3.15
CA ASN A 450 -5.49 30.47 -3.48
C ASN A 450 -5.69 30.63 -4.99
N ALA A 451 -4.76 30.14 -5.82
CA ALA A 451 -4.83 30.27 -7.27
C ALA A 451 -5.96 29.42 -7.87
N ILE A 452 -6.09 28.16 -7.45
CA ILE A 452 -7.17 27.26 -7.87
C ILE A 452 -8.53 27.81 -7.43
N GLY A 453 -8.63 28.28 -6.18
CA GLY A 453 -9.87 28.83 -5.62
C GLY A 453 -10.41 30.04 -6.37
N ARG A 454 -9.56 30.86 -7.00
CA ARG A 454 -9.99 31.99 -7.84
C ARG A 454 -10.66 31.57 -9.15
N VAL A 455 -10.42 30.34 -9.61
CA VAL A 455 -10.84 29.89 -10.93
C VAL A 455 -11.98 28.87 -10.85
N ILE A 456 -11.90 27.92 -9.91
CA ILE A 456 -12.90 26.84 -9.77
C ILE A 456 -13.49 26.74 -8.36
N GLY A 457 -13.09 27.62 -7.44
CA GLY A 457 -13.56 27.59 -6.05
C GLY A 457 -14.82 28.42 -5.80
N SER A 458 -15.32 28.37 -4.57
CA SER A 458 -16.38 29.25 -4.07
C SER A 458 -16.05 29.73 -2.65
N ASN A 459 -16.50 30.94 -2.31
CA ASN A 459 -16.42 31.47 -0.95
C ASN A 459 -17.51 30.92 -0.03
N GLU A 460 -18.48 30.17 -0.58
CA GLU A 460 -19.52 29.48 0.19
C GLU A 460 -19.14 28.00 0.33
N PRO A 461 -18.66 27.54 1.50
CA PRO A 461 -18.13 26.19 1.67
C PRO A 461 -19.20 25.09 1.51
N GLY A 462 -20.49 25.42 1.62
CA GLY A 462 -21.59 24.51 1.32
C GLY A 462 -21.79 24.26 -0.18
N GLU A 463 -21.36 25.20 -1.03
CA GLU A 463 -21.56 25.17 -2.48
C GLU A 463 -20.35 24.63 -3.25
N TRP A 464 -19.27 24.24 -2.58
CA TRP A 464 -18.11 23.69 -3.30
C TRP A 464 -18.49 22.46 -4.10
N SER A 465 -18.07 22.47 -5.37
CA SER A 465 -18.07 21.29 -6.21
C SER A 465 -17.23 20.19 -5.58
N LYS A 466 -17.45 18.94 -6.01
CA LYS A 466 -16.70 17.80 -5.49
C LYS A 466 -15.22 17.92 -5.84
N GLU A 467 -14.92 18.36 -7.05
CA GLU A 467 -13.57 18.56 -7.58
C GLU A 467 -12.77 19.51 -6.69
N PHE A 468 -13.34 20.69 -6.41
CA PHE A 468 -12.68 21.67 -5.55
C PHE A 468 -12.54 21.15 -4.13
N ALA A 469 -13.59 20.55 -3.55
CA ALA A 469 -13.54 20.02 -2.19
C ALA A 469 -12.47 18.92 -2.00
N ASP A 470 -12.33 18.02 -2.97
CA ASP A 470 -11.30 16.98 -2.98
C ASP A 470 -9.89 17.57 -3.10
N ILE A 471 -9.69 18.61 -3.92
CA ILE A 471 -8.40 19.32 -4.03
C ILE A 471 -8.06 20.00 -2.71
N VAL A 472 -9.02 20.70 -2.08
CA VAL A 472 -8.80 21.30 -0.75
C VAL A 472 -8.52 20.22 0.29
N TRP A 473 -9.20 19.07 0.24
CA TRP A 473 -8.92 17.93 1.08
C TRP A 473 -7.48 17.43 0.91
N ARG A 474 -7.03 17.31 -0.35
CA ARG A 474 -5.69 16.81 -0.67
C ARG A 474 -4.58 17.77 -0.27
N LEU A 475 -4.77 19.07 -0.45
CA LEU A 475 -3.78 20.11 -0.14
C LEU A 475 -3.81 20.53 1.33
N HIS A 476 -5.01 20.63 1.92
CA HIS A 476 -5.29 21.01 3.31
C HIS A 476 -4.37 22.12 3.88
N PRO A 477 -4.15 23.25 3.18
CA PRO A 477 -3.30 24.31 3.71
C PRO A 477 -3.99 24.97 4.89
N GLU A 478 -3.22 25.57 5.81
CA GLU A 478 -3.76 26.26 7.00
C GLU A 478 -4.86 27.28 6.67
N LYS A 479 -4.75 28.00 5.55
CA LYS A 479 -5.75 28.99 5.12
C LYS A 479 -7.14 28.38 4.88
N SER A 480 -7.23 27.09 4.56
CA SER A 480 -8.50 26.40 4.32
C SER A 480 -9.25 26.01 5.60
N ALA A 481 -8.62 26.12 6.78
CA ALA A 481 -9.17 25.57 8.03
C ALA A 481 -10.59 26.05 8.38
N LEU A 482 -10.86 27.36 8.24
CA LEU A 482 -12.20 27.91 8.52
C LEU A 482 -13.24 27.44 7.50
N MET A 483 -12.84 27.35 6.23
CA MET A 483 -13.73 26.91 5.15
C MET A 483 -14.07 25.43 5.29
N LEU A 484 -13.10 24.59 5.64
CA LEU A 484 -13.31 23.17 5.95
C LEU A 484 -14.24 22.98 7.14
N ALA A 485 -14.06 23.76 8.22
CA ALA A 485 -14.99 23.74 9.35
C ALA A 485 -16.41 24.17 8.93
N GLY A 486 -16.53 25.23 8.13
CA GLY A 486 -17.80 25.65 7.55
C GLY A 486 -18.47 24.55 6.72
N ARG A 487 -17.71 23.88 5.84
CA ARG A 487 -18.21 22.77 5.02
C ARG A 487 -18.66 21.58 5.87
N ALA A 488 -17.92 21.24 6.91
CA ALA A 488 -18.27 20.17 7.85
C ALA A 488 -19.59 20.44 8.60
N MET A 489 -20.00 21.71 8.72
CA MET A 489 -21.22 22.15 9.41
C MET A 489 -22.36 22.55 8.46
N ALA A 490 -22.09 22.68 7.16
CA ALA A 490 -23.05 23.20 6.20
C ALA A 490 -24.26 22.28 5.99
N SER A 491 -25.44 22.88 5.85
CA SER A 491 -26.65 22.18 5.39
C SER A 491 -26.49 21.77 3.92
N GLY A 492 -27.14 20.67 3.52
CA GLY A 492 -27.12 20.18 2.14
C GLY A 492 -25.83 19.46 1.70
N VAL A 493 -24.73 19.56 2.45
CA VAL A 493 -23.49 18.82 2.15
C VAL A 493 -23.66 17.33 2.56
N PRO A 494 -23.35 16.38 1.67
CA PRO A 494 -23.37 14.94 2.00
C PRO A 494 -22.45 14.57 3.18
N GLU A 495 -22.85 13.59 3.98
CA GLU A 495 -22.13 13.21 5.21
C GLU A 495 -20.71 12.68 4.95
N ASP A 496 -20.47 12.01 3.82
CA ASP A 496 -19.14 11.59 3.38
C ASP A 496 -18.24 12.79 3.05
N GLN A 497 -18.79 13.85 2.45
CA GLN A 497 -18.04 15.08 2.18
C GLN A 497 -17.80 15.92 3.43
N LYS A 498 -18.75 15.92 4.39
CA LYS A 498 -18.50 16.49 5.73
C LYS A 498 -17.39 15.72 6.45
N LYS A 499 -17.42 14.38 6.40
CA LYS A 499 -16.35 13.53 6.94
C LYS A 499 -15.01 13.89 6.29
N ALA A 500 -14.96 14.02 4.96
CA ALA A 500 -13.75 14.44 4.26
C ALA A 500 -13.25 15.81 4.77
N ALA A 501 -14.13 16.80 4.90
CA ALA A 501 -13.76 18.12 5.43
C ALA A 501 -13.16 18.06 6.85
N VAL A 502 -13.76 17.27 7.75
CA VAL A 502 -13.22 16.99 9.09
C VAL A 502 -11.85 16.33 9.00
N VAL A 503 -11.71 15.31 8.15
CA VAL A 503 -10.43 14.62 7.96
C VAL A 503 -9.35 15.58 7.48
N ALA A 504 -9.60 16.40 6.45
CA ALA A 504 -8.63 17.39 5.98
C ALA A 504 -8.21 18.35 7.09
N LEU A 505 -9.18 18.84 7.87
CA LEU A 505 -8.93 19.74 9.00
C LEU A 505 -8.03 19.10 10.06
N ALA A 506 -8.16 17.80 10.28
CA ALA A 506 -7.33 17.06 11.24
C ALA A 506 -5.85 16.95 10.83
N PHE A 507 -5.51 17.26 9.58
CA PHE A 507 -4.13 17.28 9.07
C PHE A 507 -3.50 18.68 9.11
N ILE A 508 -4.28 19.71 9.42
CA ILE A 508 -3.77 21.08 9.64
C ILE A 508 -3.17 21.17 11.05
N LYS A 509 -1.83 21.15 11.13
CA LYS A 509 -1.07 21.07 12.40
C LYS A 509 -1.14 22.36 13.25
N SER A 510 -1.47 23.50 12.65
CA SER A 510 -1.43 24.79 13.30
C SER A 510 -2.53 24.96 14.36
N LYS A 511 -2.39 25.98 15.21
CA LYS A 511 -3.42 26.36 16.20
C LYS A 511 -4.75 26.66 15.52
N ARG A 512 -4.73 27.29 14.33
CA ARG A 512 -5.93 27.58 13.55
C ARG A 512 -6.68 26.31 13.15
N GLY A 513 -5.96 25.25 12.77
CA GLY A 513 -6.54 23.94 12.49
C GLY A 513 -7.24 23.36 13.73
N ALA A 514 -6.55 23.37 14.87
CA ALA A 514 -7.10 22.92 16.15
C ALA A 514 -8.36 23.70 16.59
N ASP A 515 -8.31 25.04 16.54
CA ASP A 515 -9.42 25.91 16.92
C ASP A 515 -10.65 25.69 16.01
N SER A 516 -10.41 25.51 14.72
CA SER A 516 -11.46 25.21 13.74
C SER A 516 -12.08 23.84 14.00
N MET A 517 -11.27 22.83 14.35
CA MET A 517 -11.78 21.50 14.72
C MET A 517 -12.62 21.55 16.01
N LEU A 518 -12.18 22.33 17.00
CA LEU A 518 -12.96 22.57 18.22
C LEU A 518 -14.32 23.21 17.91
N ALA A 519 -14.38 24.14 16.96
CA ALA A 519 -15.65 24.74 16.52
C ALA A 519 -16.60 23.70 15.89
N VAL A 520 -16.07 22.76 15.09
CA VAL A 520 -16.86 21.65 14.54
C VAL A 520 -17.38 20.74 15.66
N ALA A 521 -16.52 20.34 16.61
CA ALA A 521 -16.93 19.48 17.73
C ALA A 521 -18.00 20.13 18.62
N GLU A 522 -18.00 21.46 18.72
CA GLU A 522 -18.96 22.24 19.49
C GLU A 522 -20.32 22.35 18.76
N ARG A 523 -20.30 22.77 17.49
CA ARG A 523 -21.48 23.27 16.76
C ARG A 523 -22.06 22.30 15.74
N ALA A 524 -21.26 21.36 15.21
CA ALA A 524 -21.76 20.38 14.25
C ALA A 524 -22.73 19.39 14.92
N THR A 525 -23.42 18.60 14.11
CA THR A 525 -24.29 17.51 14.55
C THR A 525 -23.87 16.20 13.88
N GLY A 526 -24.45 15.08 14.33
CA GLY A 526 -24.25 13.77 13.71
C GLY A 526 -22.79 13.32 13.64
N ARG A 527 -22.40 12.78 12.48
CA ARG A 527 -21.08 12.15 12.28
C ARG A 527 -19.94 13.16 12.35
N ALA A 528 -20.10 14.34 11.78
CA ALA A 528 -19.05 15.37 11.77
C ALA A 528 -18.61 15.75 13.19
N LYS A 529 -19.56 15.90 14.13
CA LYS A 529 -19.27 16.15 15.55
C LYS A 529 -18.50 14.99 16.21
N ALA A 530 -18.93 13.77 15.98
CA ALA A 530 -18.30 12.58 16.56
C ALA A 530 -16.85 12.40 16.06
N GLU A 531 -16.64 12.53 14.74
CA GLU A 531 -15.32 12.45 14.11
C GLU A 531 -14.41 13.60 14.59
N ALA A 532 -14.94 14.83 14.70
CA ALA A 532 -14.18 15.98 15.20
C ALA A 532 -13.68 15.77 16.64
N LEU A 533 -14.54 15.24 17.52
CA LEU A 533 -14.15 14.90 18.89
C LEU A 533 -13.07 13.80 18.90
N TRP A 534 -13.22 12.76 18.09
CA TRP A 534 -12.20 11.71 17.98
C TRP A 534 -10.85 12.29 17.55
N TRP A 535 -10.83 13.12 16.50
CA TRP A 535 -9.60 13.76 16.01
C TRP A 535 -8.95 14.68 17.02
N LEU A 536 -9.72 15.46 17.78
CA LEU A 536 -9.19 16.29 18.87
C LEU A 536 -8.50 15.45 19.94
N LEU A 537 -9.14 14.38 20.37
CA LEU A 537 -8.58 13.48 21.38
C LEU A 537 -7.38 12.71 20.85
N HIS A 538 -7.37 12.34 19.57
CA HIS A 538 -6.28 11.66 18.89
C HIS A 538 -5.05 12.56 18.72
N ASN A 539 -5.26 13.76 18.16
CA ASN A 539 -4.21 14.69 17.76
C ASN A 539 -3.54 15.43 18.92
N ARG A 540 -4.15 15.46 20.11
CA ARG A 540 -3.71 16.27 21.25
C ARG A 540 -2.30 16.00 21.76
N ASN A 541 -1.70 14.85 21.45
CA ASN A 541 -0.35 14.50 21.93
C ASN A 541 0.72 14.57 20.84
N HIS A 542 0.34 14.84 19.60
CA HIS A 542 1.28 14.87 18.49
C HIS A 542 1.06 16.11 17.63
N ARG A 543 0.05 16.13 16.73
CA ARG A 543 -0.20 17.26 15.82
C ARG A 543 -0.59 18.54 16.56
N TRP A 544 -1.35 18.42 17.64
CA TRP A 544 -1.86 19.55 18.43
C TRP A 544 -1.37 19.55 19.88
N LYS A 545 -0.19 18.97 20.12
CA LYS A 545 0.47 18.90 21.43
C LYS A 545 0.57 20.25 22.13
N GLU A 546 0.77 21.31 21.37
CA GLU A 546 1.06 22.65 21.87
C GLU A 546 -0.19 23.53 22.06
N HIS A 547 -1.39 23.02 21.75
CA HIS A 547 -2.61 23.85 21.65
C HIS A 547 -3.64 23.63 22.76
N ASP A 548 -3.26 23.00 23.88
CA ASP A 548 -4.13 22.70 25.05
C ASP A 548 -5.56 22.25 24.67
N ILE A 549 -5.62 21.16 23.90
CA ILE A 549 -6.90 20.61 23.42
C ILE A 549 -7.79 20.17 24.59
N VAL A 550 -7.21 19.58 25.64
CA VAL A 550 -7.98 19.08 26.79
C VAL A 550 -8.57 20.23 27.60
N GLY A 551 -7.81 21.28 27.89
CA GLY A 551 -8.32 22.47 28.56
C GLY A 551 -9.43 23.13 27.74
N SER A 552 -9.26 23.23 26.42
CA SER A 552 -10.25 23.79 25.50
C SER A 552 -11.55 22.98 25.43
N LEU A 553 -11.46 21.66 25.42
CA LEU A 553 -12.64 20.78 25.45
C LEU A 553 -13.38 20.86 26.79
N LYS A 554 -12.64 21.00 27.90
CA LYS A 554 -13.20 21.12 29.24
C LYS A 554 -13.92 22.46 29.43
N SER A 555 -13.32 23.57 29.02
CA SER A 555 -13.92 24.91 29.14
C SER A 555 -15.20 25.06 28.30
N ARG A 556 -15.31 24.31 27.20
CA ARG A 556 -16.51 24.26 26.34
C ARG A 556 -17.54 23.22 26.76
N SER A 557 -17.32 22.51 27.88
CA SER A 557 -18.19 21.42 28.35
C SER A 557 -18.40 20.29 27.31
N ILE A 558 -17.44 20.07 26.41
CA ILE A 558 -17.50 19.02 25.38
C ILE A 558 -16.95 17.70 25.94
N TYR A 559 -15.81 17.76 26.64
CA TYR A 559 -15.15 16.58 27.21
C TYR A 559 -14.37 16.95 28.47
N ASN A 560 -14.55 16.18 29.54
CA ASN A 560 -13.77 16.31 30.77
C ASN A 560 -13.15 14.95 31.13
N PRO A 561 -11.80 14.81 31.09
CA PRO A 561 -11.13 13.53 31.37
C PRO A 561 -11.43 13.00 32.77
N SER A 562 -11.61 13.89 33.76
CA SER A 562 -11.92 13.48 35.14
C SER A 562 -13.30 12.84 35.29
N ASN A 563 -14.21 13.10 34.34
CA ASN A 563 -15.59 12.60 34.37
C ASN A 563 -15.82 11.43 33.42
N VAL A 564 -14.79 10.95 32.71
CA VAL A 564 -14.92 9.80 31.81
C VAL A 564 -15.39 8.60 32.64
N LYS A 565 -16.60 8.11 32.37
CA LYS A 565 -17.08 6.90 33.03
C LYS A 565 -16.35 5.71 32.42
N LEU A 566 -15.53 5.05 33.23
CA LEU A 566 -14.86 3.81 32.88
C LEU A 566 -15.71 2.66 33.40
N LEU A 567 -15.82 1.61 32.60
CA LEU A 567 -16.53 0.39 32.94
C LEU A 567 -15.50 -0.69 33.22
N PRO A 568 -15.62 -1.44 34.33
CA PRO A 568 -14.87 -2.68 34.50
C PRO A 568 -15.13 -3.59 33.30
N ALA A 569 -14.07 -4.13 32.72
CA ALA A 569 -14.17 -5.12 31.67
C ALA A 569 -13.12 -6.18 31.97
N VAL A 570 -13.53 -7.26 32.61
CA VAL A 570 -12.64 -8.34 33.02
C VAL A 570 -13.21 -9.60 32.39
N LEU A 571 -12.36 -10.39 31.74
CA LEU A 571 -12.77 -11.67 31.20
C LEU A 571 -13.13 -12.62 32.35
N PRO A 572 -14.07 -13.57 32.14
CA PRO A 572 -14.30 -14.62 33.10
C PRO A 572 -12.98 -15.34 33.43
N PRO A 573 -12.79 -15.80 34.68
CA PRO A 573 -11.59 -16.56 35.02
C PRO A 573 -11.47 -17.81 34.12
N PRO A 574 -10.24 -18.24 33.78
CA PRO A 574 -10.04 -19.47 33.03
C PRO A 574 -10.70 -20.65 33.75
N VAL A 575 -11.46 -21.46 33.00
CA VAL A 575 -12.06 -22.71 33.49
C VAL A 575 -11.24 -23.85 32.91
N LYS A 576 -10.75 -24.75 33.76
CA LYS A 576 -10.11 -25.98 33.31
C LYS A 576 -11.16 -27.07 33.15
N ARG A 577 -11.19 -27.67 31.97
CA ARG A 577 -11.95 -28.88 31.66
C ARG A 577 -11.05 -29.75 30.80
N ASP A 578 -10.99 -31.03 31.14
CA ASP A 578 -10.34 -32.03 30.30
C ASP A 578 -11.34 -32.43 29.21
N TYR A 579 -11.03 -32.05 27.97
CA TYR A 579 -11.78 -32.46 26.79
C TYR A 579 -11.30 -33.83 26.30
N ALA A 580 -12.15 -34.52 25.56
CA ALA A 580 -11.73 -35.72 24.83
C ALA A 580 -10.49 -35.43 23.96
N PRO A 581 -9.60 -36.43 23.75
CA PRO A 581 -8.48 -36.30 22.83
C PRO A 581 -8.89 -35.79 21.44
N MET A 582 -8.01 -35.01 20.80
CA MET A 582 -8.28 -34.34 19.53
C MET A 582 -8.83 -35.29 18.44
N ASP A 583 -8.26 -36.49 18.33
CA ASP A 583 -8.72 -37.53 17.39
C ASP A 583 -10.16 -37.97 17.63
N LYS A 584 -10.64 -37.95 18.87
CA LYS A 584 -12.03 -38.28 19.21
C LYS A 584 -12.99 -37.18 18.80
N ILE A 585 -12.63 -35.91 18.99
CA ILE A 585 -13.46 -34.77 18.59
C ILE A 585 -13.54 -34.69 17.06
N LEU A 586 -12.42 -34.88 16.36
CA LEU A 586 -12.39 -34.92 14.90
C LEU A 586 -13.21 -36.05 14.29
N ALA A 587 -13.30 -37.20 14.99
CA ALA A 587 -14.13 -38.32 14.56
C ALA A 587 -15.64 -38.09 14.78
N MET A 588 -16.04 -37.05 15.52
CA MET A 588 -17.46 -36.72 15.71
C MET A 588 -18.05 -36.15 14.41
N LYS A 589 -19.28 -36.57 14.10
CA LYS A 589 -20.02 -36.00 12.97
C LYS A 589 -20.58 -34.63 13.38
N GLY A 590 -19.94 -33.55 12.95
CA GLY A 590 -20.42 -32.20 13.16
C GLY A 590 -21.65 -31.86 12.30
N ASP A 591 -22.57 -31.07 12.86
CA ASP A 591 -23.73 -30.51 12.18
C ASP A 591 -23.52 -29.01 11.91
N PRO A 592 -23.30 -28.58 10.64
CA PRO A 592 -23.08 -27.17 10.31
C PRO A 592 -24.24 -26.23 10.69
N ALA A 593 -25.49 -26.72 10.68
CA ALA A 593 -26.65 -25.90 11.03
C ALA A 593 -26.66 -25.62 12.54
N ARG A 594 -26.42 -26.66 13.36
CA ARG A 594 -26.26 -26.49 14.82
C ARG A 594 -25.01 -25.65 15.14
N GLY A 595 -23.92 -25.89 14.41
CA GLY A 595 -22.67 -25.13 14.49
C GLY A 595 -22.86 -23.64 14.24
N LYS A 596 -23.67 -23.27 13.23
CA LYS A 596 -24.02 -21.87 12.96
C LYS A 596 -24.73 -21.21 14.13
N THR A 597 -25.69 -21.91 14.75
CA THR A 597 -26.40 -21.42 15.94
C THR A 597 -25.44 -21.24 17.13
N LEU A 598 -24.55 -22.21 17.36
CA LEU A 598 -23.56 -22.14 18.45
C LEU A 598 -22.52 -21.05 18.23
N ALA A 599 -22.06 -20.87 16.98
CA ALA A 599 -21.12 -19.83 16.57
C ALA A 599 -21.67 -18.40 16.77
N ALA A 600 -22.97 -18.25 17.07
CA ALA A 600 -23.52 -16.96 17.47
C ALA A 600 -22.80 -16.34 18.68
N ARG A 601 -22.26 -17.17 19.58
CA ARG A 601 -21.44 -16.73 20.73
C ARG A 601 -20.13 -16.09 20.28
N CYS A 602 -19.57 -16.56 19.17
CA CYS A 602 -18.33 -16.05 18.60
C CYS A 602 -18.52 -14.66 17.98
N TYR A 603 -19.73 -14.28 17.53
CA TYR A 603 -20.00 -12.96 16.95
C TYR A 603 -19.71 -11.78 17.89
N MET A 604 -19.73 -12.03 19.20
CA MET A 604 -19.40 -11.01 20.20
C MET A 604 -17.92 -10.56 20.09
N CYS A 605 -17.07 -11.40 19.52
CA CYS A 605 -15.65 -11.12 19.39
C CYS A 605 -15.16 -11.18 17.94
N HIS A 606 -15.83 -11.91 17.07
CA HIS A 606 -15.35 -12.21 15.72
C HIS A 606 -16.35 -11.81 14.65
N HIS A 607 -15.82 -11.43 13.50
CA HIS A 607 -16.58 -11.25 12.28
C HIS A 607 -16.65 -12.60 11.52
N ILE A 608 -17.84 -13.09 11.20
CA ILE A 608 -18.08 -14.32 10.44
C ILE A 608 -19.17 -14.04 9.39
N ASP A 609 -18.85 -14.19 8.11
CA ASP A 609 -19.75 -14.01 6.96
C ASP A 609 -20.56 -12.69 7.04
N GLY A 610 -19.85 -11.56 7.09
CA GLY A 610 -20.48 -10.24 7.16
C GLY A 610 -21.07 -9.85 8.52
N THR A 611 -21.07 -10.75 9.51
CA THR A 611 -21.76 -10.57 10.80
C THR A 611 -20.80 -10.62 11.99
N GLY A 612 -21.00 -9.77 13.00
CA GLY A 612 -20.24 -9.79 14.27
C GLY A 612 -19.32 -8.59 14.46
N VAL A 613 -18.30 -8.73 15.29
CA VAL A 613 -17.44 -7.62 15.76
C VAL A 613 -15.98 -7.84 15.41
N GLU A 614 -15.26 -6.77 15.03
CA GLU A 614 -13.81 -6.80 14.84
C GLU A 614 -13.06 -6.57 16.17
N TYR A 615 -13.07 -7.59 17.03
CA TYR A 615 -12.29 -7.62 18.27
C TYR A 615 -11.19 -8.68 18.24
N GLY A 616 -11.52 -9.87 17.74
CA GLY A 616 -10.61 -10.95 17.38
C GLY A 616 -10.47 -11.08 15.85
N PRO A 617 -9.63 -12.01 15.36
CA PRO A 617 -9.47 -12.28 13.93
C PRO A 617 -10.80 -12.59 13.24
N THR A 618 -10.97 -12.21 11.98
CA THR A 618 -12.16 -12.64 11.19
C THR A 618 -12.19 -14.16 11.10
N LEU A 619 -13.33 -14.77 11.46
CA LEU A 619 -13.51 -16.21 11.36
C LEU A 619 -14.05 -16.67 9.99
N THR A 620 -14.49 -15.75 9.14
CA THR A 620 -14.85 -16.05 7.74
C THR A 620 -13.63 -16.60 7.00
N ASP A 621 -12.57 -15.79 7.01
CA ASP A 621 -11.20 -16.09 6.61
C ASP A 621 -10.71 -17.40 7.21
N TYR A 622 -10.72 -17.37 8.54
CA TYR A 622 -10.10 -18.38 9.37
C TYR A 622 -10.73 -19.76 9.19
N GLY A 623 -12.07 -19.86 9.17
CA GLY A 623 -12.80 -21.12 9.02
C GLY A 623 -12.49 -21.81 7.69
N LYS A 624 -12.49 -21.05 6.59
CA LYS A 624 -12.13 -21.55 5.25
C LYS A 624 -10.72 -22.15 5.23
N THR A 625 -9.80 -21.41 5.82
CA THR A 625 -8.38 -21.58 5.53
C THR A 625 -7.60 -22.32 6.62
N GLN A 626 -8.16 -22.55 7.82
CA GLN A 626 -7.55 -23.40 8.86
C GLN A 626 -8.00 -24.86 8.78
N THR A 627 -7.17 -25.77 9.32
CA THR A 627 -7.57 -27.17 9.51
C THR A 627 -8.55 -27.31 10.67
N ALA A 628 -9.32 -28.41 10.69
CA ALA A 628 -10.27 -28.68 11.77
C ALA A 628 -9.55 -28.80 13.13
N GLU A 629 -8.38 -29.42 13.16
CA GLU A 629 -7.51 -29.55 14.32
C GLU A 629 -7.16 -28.18 14.92
N VAL A 630 -6.77 -27.22 14.06
CA VAL A 630 -6.39 -25.87 14.49
C VAL A 630 -7.60 -25.13 15.04
N ILE A 631 -8.75 -25.23 14.38
CA ILE A 631 -10.00 -24.61 14.85
C ILE A 631 -10.37 -25.16 16.22
N ILE A 632 -10.39 -26.49 16.38
CA ILE A 632 -10.68 -27.18 17.65
C ILE A 632 -9.69 -26.75 18.73
N GLN A 633 -8.39 -26.74 18.42
CA GLN A 633 -7.35 -26.35 19.37
C GLN A 633 -7.49 -24.89 19.81
N SER A 634 -7.79 -23.97 18.89
CA SER A 634 -8.00 -22.56 19.21
C SER A 634 -9.28 -22.32 20.01
N ILE A 635 -10.31 -23.16 19.83
CA ILE A 635 -11.52 -23.13 20.66
C ILE A 635 -11.24 -23.67 22.07
N ILE A 636 -10.53 -24.80 22.19
CA ILE A 636 -10.24 -25.44 23.48
C ILE A 636 -9.20 -24.66 24.29
N ASN A 637 -8.08 -24.28 23.66
CA ASN A 637 -6.94 -23.64 24.31
C ASN A 637 -6.47 -22.40 23.52
N PRO A 638 -7.25 -21.30 23.56
CA PRO A 638 -6.94 -20.08 22.82
C PRO A 638 -5.64 -19.38 23.26
N SER A 639 -5.11 -19.69 24.45
CA SER A 639 -3.83 -19.15 24.95
C SER A 639 -2.60 -19.88 24.40
N ALA A 640 -2.77 -21.02 23.72
CA ALA A 640 -1.64 -21.79 23.17
C ALA A 640 -0.92 -21.05 22.05
N ASP A 641 -1.65 -20.24 21.28
CA ASP A 641 -1.14 -19.47 20.16
C ASP A 641 -1.99 -18.21 19.97
N ILE A 642 -1.45 -17.05 20.36
CA ILE A 642 -2.12 -15.76 20.24
C ILE A 642 -1.65 -15.10 18.95
N ALA A 643 -2.58 -14.89 18.02
CA ALA A 643 -2.27 -14.26 16.74
C ALA A 643 -1.58 -12.89 16.91
N SER A 644 -0.55 -12.64 16.09
CA SER A 644 0.17 -11.36 16.09
C SER A 644 -0.81 -10.19 15.94
N GLY A 645 -0.64 -9.16 16.77
CA GLY A 645 -1.53 -8.00 16.82
C GLY A 645 -2.80 -8.17 17.69
N TYR A 646 -2.99 -9.32 18.35
CA TYR A 646 -4.07 -9.58 19.32
C TYR A 646 -3.57 -9.78 20.75
N ASP A 647 -2.42 -9.19 21.07
CA ASP A 647 -1.85 -9.22 22.42
C ASP A 647 -2.83 -8.72 23.48
N SER A 648 -2.96 -9.52 24.55
CA SER A 648 -3.80 -9.24 25.70
C SER A 648 -3.13 -8.25 26.66
N TYR A 649 -3.87 -7.23 27.10
CA TYR A 649 -3.41 -6.26 28.09
C TYR A 649 -4.42 -6.13 29.23
N GLN A 650 -3.91 -5.86 30.44
CA GLN A 650 -4.69 -5.42 31.58
C GLN A 650 -4.27 -4.01 31.98
N ILE A 651 -5.26 -3.15 32.18
CA ILE A 651 -5.15 -1.81 32.74
C ILE A 651 -5.82 -1.80 34.10
N GLU A 652 -5.11 -1.31 35.11
CA GLU A 652 -5.68 -0.98 36.40
C GLU A 652 -5.69 0.53 36.56
N THR A 653 -6.82 1.09 36.96
CA THR A 653 -6.95 2.53 37.20
C THR A 653 -6.70 2.86 38.68
N LYS A 654 -6.41 4.13 38.97
CA LYS A 654 -6.15 4.63 40.33
C LYS A 654 -7.37 4.50 41.25
N ASP A 655 -8.57 4.50 40.68
CA ASP A 655 -9.83 4.23 41.35
C ASP A 655 -10.22 2.73 41.37
N GLY A 656 -9.29 1.84 41.03
CA GLY A 656 -9.42 0.39 41.22
C GLY A 656 -10.18 -0.36 40.12
N ILE A 657 -10.53 0.29 39.01
CA ILE A 657 -11.20 -0.35 37.87
C ILE A 657 -10.17 -1.17 37.09
N LYS A 658 -10.52 -2.43 36.81
CA LYS A 658 -9.73 -3.32 35.95
C LYS A 658 -10.37 -3.43 34.57
N ILE A 659 -9.56 -3.26 33.54
CA ILE A 659 -9.97 -3.29 32.14
C ILE A 659 -8.99 -4.17 31.37
N GLN A 660 -9.49 -5.27 30.83
CA GLN A 660 -8.77 -6.26 30.04
C GLN A 660 -9.22 -6.17 28.59
N GLY A 661 -8.26 -6.25 27.68
CA GLY A 661 -8.53 -6.08 26.27
C GLY A 661 -7.28 -5.89 25.44
N ARG A 662 -7.48 -5.52 24.18
CA ARG A 662 -6.42 -5.23 23.23
C ARG A 662 -6.05 -3.76 23.31
N LEU A 663 -4.77 -3.50 23.52
CA LEU A 663 -4.25 -2.15 23.58
C LEU A 663 -4.16 -1.56 22.16
N LEU A 664 -4.99 -0.56 21.86
CA LEU A 664 -4.96 0.14 20.58
C LEU A 664 -3.99 1.34 20.61
N SER A 665 -3.83 1.97 21.77
CA SER A 665 -2.90 3.08 21.97
C SER A 665 -2.42 3.12 23.42
N ALA A 666 -1.11 3.20 23.63
CA ALA A 666 -0.47 3.44 24.94
C ALA A 666 -0.31 4.94 25.27
N GLY A 667 -0.90 5.81 24.45
CA GLY A 667 -0.80 7.27 24.56
C GLY A 667 -1.60 7.86 25.72
N ASP A 668 -1.84 9.17 25.66
CA ASP A 668 -2.86 9.84 26.48
C ASP A 668 -3.95 10.41 25.55
N PRO A 669 -5.07 9.71 25.34
CA PRO A 669 -5.60 8.71 26.24
C PRO A 669 -5.01 7.35 25.88
N LEU A 670 -4.91 6.49 26.89
CA LEU A 670 -4.73 5.07 26.65
C LEU A 670 -6.03 4.56 26.04
N VAL A 671 -5.97 3.86 24.91
CA VAL A 671 -7.15 3.31 24.25
C VAL A 671 -7.06 1.80 24.32
N ILE A 672 -8.07 1.18 24.93
CA ILE A 672 -8.19 -0.27 25.06
C ILE A 672 -9.54 -0.72 24.51
N GLN A 673 -9.51 -1.69 23.62
CA GLN A 673 -10.71 -2.37 23.12
C GLN A 673 -10.92 -3.61 23.97
N SER A 674 -12.07 -3.74 24.62
CA SER A 674 -12.46 -4.88 25.46
C SER A 674 -13.41 -5.81 24.69
N MET A 675 -13.73 -6.96 25.29
CA MET A 675 -14.70 -7.93 24.77
C MET A 675 -16.01 -7.25 24.33
N GLY A 676 -16.62 -7.73 23.25
CA GLY A 676 -17.79 -7.08 22.63
C GLY A 676 -17.44 -5.90 21.72
N GLY A 677 -16.14 -5.62 21.50
CA GLY A 677 -15.68 -4.46 20.74
C GLY A 677 -15.75 -3.13 21.49
N ILE A 678 -16.04 -3.16 22.79
CA ILE A 678 -16.21 -1.98 23.63
C ILE A 678 -14.86 -1.25 23.73
N THR A 679 -14.76 -0.09 23.10
CA THR A 679 -13.54 0.73 23.15
C THR A 679 -13.65 1.74 24.27
N GLN A 680 -12.71 1.68 25.22
CA GLN A 680 -12.61 2.65 26.32
C GLN A 680 -11.37 3.51 26.15
N THR A 681 -11.58 4.81 26.35
CA THR A 681 -10.56 5.85 26.27
C THR A 681 -10.22 6.28 27.68
N ILE A 682 -9.07 5.85 28.20
CA ILE A 682 -8.65 6.01 29.58
C ILE A 682 -7.64 7.16 29.65
N PRO A 683 -7.94 8.27 30.34
CA PRO A 683 -6.95 9.32 30.58
C PRO A 683 -5.71 8.74 31.27
N LYS A 684 -4.51 9.00 30.75
CA LYS A 684 -3.28 8.36 31.27
C LYS A 684 -3.04 8.70 32.74
N GLY A 685 -3.45 9.89 33.18
CA GLY A 685 -3.41 10.30 34.58
C GLY A 685 -4.26 9.44 35.54
N ARG A 686 -5.25 8.69 35.03
CA ARG A 686 -6.06 7.73 35.80
C ARG A 686 -5.51 6.31 35.79
N VAL A 687 -4.53 6.00 34.94
CA VAL A 687 -3.89 4.69 34.91
C VAL A 687 -2.97 4.53 36.12
N LYS A 688 -3.14 3.43 36.86
CA LYS A 688 -2.26 3.00 37.94
C LYS A 688 -1.19 2.03 37.42
N SER A 689 -1.60 1.06 36.61
CA SER A 689 -0.69 0.11 35.96
C SER A 689 -1.23 -0.37 34.61
N GLN A 690 -0.30 -0.81 33.75
CA GLN A 690 -0.56 -1.39 32.44
C GLN A 690 0.40 -2.57 32.27
N GLY A 691 -0.12 -3.75 31.91
CA GLY A 691 0.71 -4.94 31.71
C GLY A 691 0.16 -5.86 30.63
N LYS A 692 1.07 -6.53 29.90
CA LYS A 692 0.72 -7.61 28.97
C LYS A 692 0.31 -8.84 29.78
N MET A 693 -0.73 -9.55 29.34
CA MET A 693 -1.19 -10.80 29.95
C MET A 693 -0.62 -12.01 29.20
N ALA A 694 -0.50 -13.14 29.89
CA ALA A 694 -0.12 -14.41 29.28
C ALA A 694 -1.31 -15.10 28.59
N ASP A 695 -2.53 -14.86 29.09
CA ASP A 695 -3.74 -15.50 28.58
C ASP A 695 -4.35 -14.76 27.39
N SER A 696 -5.03 -15.51 26.51
CA SER A 696 -5.77 -14.96 25.37
C SER A 696 -7.00 -14.16 25.79
N LEU A 697 -7.38 -13.19 24.96
CA LEU A 697 -8.66 -12.48 25.09
C LEU A 697 -9.87 -13.32 24.63
N MET A 698 -9.63 -14.41 23.90
CA MET A 698 -10.66 -15.35 23.48
C MET A 698 -11.00 -16.31 24.63
N MET A 699 -12.30 -16.44 24.93
CA MET A 699 -12.77 -17.40 25.94
C MET A 699 -12.62 -18.84 25.41
N SER A 700 -12.04 -19.71 26.23
CA SER A 700 -11.95 -21.14 25.94
C SER A 700 -13.33 -21.79 25.86
N ALA A 701 -13.39 -22.97 25.24
CA ALA A 701 -14.56 -23.83 25.20
C ALA A 701 -15.17 -24.05 26.60
N ALA A 702 -14.31 -24.23 27.60
CA ALA A 702 -14.72 -24.46 28.98
C ALA A 702 -15.39 -23.23 29.59
N GLN A 703 -14.89 -22.03 29.30
CA GLN A 703 -15.52 -20.77 29.75
C GLN A 703 -16.85 -20.51 29.04
N GLN A 704 -17.05 -21.08 27.85
CA GLN A 704 -18.26 -20.94 27.07
C GLN A 704 -19.26 -22.11 27.26
N ASP A 705 -18.93 -23.08 28.12
CA ASP A 705 -19.70 -24.29 28.37
C ASP A 705 -20.01 -25.09 27.09
N LEU A 706 -19.01 -25.25 26.22
CA LEU A 706 -19.12 -26.04 24.99
C LEU A 706 -18.76 -27.50 25.27
N SER A 707 -19.56 -28.44 24.77
CA SER A 707 -19.22 -29.87 24.74
C SER A 707 -18.30 -30.22 23.57
N GLU A 708 -17.74 -31.42 23.58
CA GLU A 708 -16.95 -31.98 22.46
C GLU A 708 -17.76 -31.95 21.15
N GLN A 709 -19.06 -32.27 21.22
CA GLN A 709 -19.94 -32.26 20.07
C GLN A 709 -20.20 -30.82 19.58
N ASP A 710 -20.41 -29.86 20.49
CA ASP A 710 -20.60 -28.45 20.11
C ASP A 710 -19.36 -27.91 19.37
N ILE A 711 -18.17 -28.28 19.83
CA ILE A 711 -16.90 -27.93 19.19
C ILE A 711 -16.81 -28.53 17.77
N ALA A 712 -17.20 -29.80 17.61
CA ALA A 712 -17.24 -30.46 16.30
C ALA A 712 -18.25 -29.78 15.34
N ASP A 713 -19.40 -29.34 15.84
CA ASP A 713 -20.41 -28.64 15.04
C ASP A 713 -19.97 -27.24 14.62
N ILE A 714 -19.42 -26.45 15.55
CA ILE A 714 -18.86 -25.12 15.24
C ILE A 714 -17.75 -25.26 14.20
N THR A 715 -16.89 -26.27 14.36
CA THR A 715 -15.82 -26.56 13.38
C THR A 715 -16.42 -26.91 12.02
N ALA A 716 -17.43 -27.78 11.95
CA ALA A 716 -18.12 -28.12 10.71
C ALA A 716 -18.77 -26.91 10.03
N TYR A 717 -19.37 -26.00 10.80
CA TYR A 717 -19.90 -24.74 10.28
C TYR A 717 -18.80 -23.85 9.71
N LEU A 718 -17.74 -23.58 10.47
CA LEU A 718 -16.64 -22.73 10.02
C LEU A 718 -15.94 -23.28 8.77
N LYS A 719 -15.83 -24.60 8.65
CA LYS A 719 -15.31 -25.29 7.45
C LYS A 719 -16.26 -25.25 6.25
N SER A 720 -17.54 -24.91 6.45
CA SER A 720 -18.56 -24.83 5.39
C SER A 720 -18.74 -23.43 4.79
N LEU A 721 -18.11 -22.41 5.38
CA LEU A 721 -18.21 -21.00 4.98
C LEU A 721 -17.62 -20.70 3.60
#